data_AF-A0A6P7XI39-F1
#
_entry.id   AF-A0A6P7XI39-F1
#
_cell.length_a   1.000
_cell.length_b   1.000
_cell.length_c   1.000
_cell.angle_alpha   90.00
_cell.angle_beta   90.00
_cell.angle_gamma   90.00
#
_symmetry.space_group_name_H-M   'P 1'
#
loop_
_entity.id
_entity.type
_entity.pdbx_description
1 polymer ?
#
loop_
_entity_poly.entity_id
_entity_poly.type
_entity_poly.pdbx_seq_one_letter_code
_entity_poly.pdbx_strand_id
1 'polypeptide(L)'
;MKLIPEQWNEGLQKNQVQGPEMQVGTAPVTPLDFSVEPNGASLESDTPQQPQPPLQIQPGTVSSDPSLPSSDPSLPRQTWGGKYEFLLSCIGYCVGLGNVWRFPYLCYRNGGGAFLIPYSIMLLFTGLPLFLMELSLGQYGAAGPITVWKCCPILKGIGVGMLLVASLVSLYYNVIIAWTFYYLGMSFQSPLPWSCEAPMYADLCKNVSQNGSRFSASEAFWNERVLGVVHSKGLSDPGPVRWELAICLLVAWIIIFLCMLKGIHSSGKIVYFTATFPYLVIIVLIIRGATLEGSIDGVRFYLTADWKRLQSAQVWNDAASQIFYSLGIGFGGLLSMASYNKFDNNVIRDTLVIAIGNCCTSFFAGFAIFSVLGHMAWKKQVPVGKVADSGPGLAFVAYPEALALLPGSTFWSILFFLMLFTLGVDTLFGNMEGITTAVIDEIPSLRDWKRKTLFLAALCFGFYLLGLLLITEGGIYWFTLIDSYSTSFGLIIITLFMCLGVAFFYGVNQFCQDIVDMVCRCPPWCAQLLIYFKACWVFFTPLLLLFILFYIFLEMYNTALRYGSYEYPRWGKALGVCMGVLCCIQIPLWAAVAIFRESGTLTDRFKKSIRPLNSWRTANGQRDISSEVIDVPYTVNLTEQDFIGQEWLSSDSSTV
;
A
#
# COMPACT_ATOMS: atom_id res chain seq x y z
N MET A 1 15.20 -67.83 10.23
CA MET A 1 15.63 -69.00 11.03
C MET A 1 17.10 -69.25 10.71
N LYS A 2 18.02 -68.98 11.67
CA LYS A 2 19.49 -69.12 11.57
C LYS A 2 20.19 -68.23 10.51
N LEU A 3 21.44 -67.76 10.69
CA LEU A 3 22.27 -67.62 11.91
C LEU A 3 23.28 -66.46 11.72
N ILE A 4 23.68 -65.84 12.83
CA ILE A 4 24.79 -64.88 13.01
C ILE A 4 25.79 -65.58 13.96
N PRO A 5 27.12 -65.55 13.71
CA PRO A 5 28.08 -64.73 14.48
C PRO A 5 29.32 -64.29 13.64
N GLU A 6 30.32 -63.48 14.03
CA GLU A 6 30.64 -62.52 15.12
C GLU A 6 31.83 -61.66 14.59
N GLN A 7 32.44 -60.65 15.25
CA GLN A 7 32.42 -60.05 16.60
C GLN A 7 32.50 -58.50 16.42
N TRP A 8 32.86 -57.57 17.32
CA TRP A 8 33.61 -57.51 18.60
C TRP A 8 32.81 -56.71 19.65
N ASN A 9 33.00 -57.04 20.94
CA ASN A 9 32.49 -56.30 22.12
C ASN A 9 33.60 -55.34 22.67
N GLU A 10 33.58 -54.69 23.85
CA GLU A 10 32.76 -54.79 25.07
C GLU A 10 32.89 -53.55 26.00
N GLY A 11 32.12 -53.48 27.11
CA GLY A 11 32.24 -52.49 28.20
C GLY A 11 31.06 -51.49 28.28
N LEU A 12 29.97 -51.65 29.07
CA LEU A 12 29.77 -52.05 30.49
C LEU A 12 30.43 -51.12 31.53
N GLN A 13 29.84 -50.83 32.72
CA GLN A 13 28.45 -50.59 33.16
C GLN A 13 28.47 -50.12 34.64
N LYS A 14 27.47 -49.33 35.09
CA LYS A 14 26.95 -49.17 36.49
C LYS A 14 27.87 -48.65 37.63
N ASN A 15 27.38 -47.61 38.33
CA ASN A 15 26.88 -47.61 39.73
C ASN A 15 26.19 -46.23 39.98
N GLN A 16 25.09 -46.04 40.73
CA GLN A 16 24.75 -46.37 42.14
C GLN A 16 25.61 -45.62 43.19
N VAL A 17 25.08 -44.98 44.25
CA VAL A 17 23.69 -44.66 44.66
C VAL A 17 23.71 -43.57 45.78
N GLN A 18 22.57 -42.93 46.13
CA GLN A 18 22.20 -42.23 47.40
C GLN A 18 21.55 -40.83 47.24
N GLY A 19 20.53 -40.55 48.08
CA GLY A 19 20.07 -39.22 48.52
C GLY A 19 20.38 -39.04 50.04
N PRO A 20 19.84 -38.03 50.77
CA PRO A 20 18.40 -37.69 50.79
C PRO A 20 18.05 -36.18 50.95
N GLU A 21 16.76 -35.92 51.19
CA GLU A 21 16.02 -34.84 51.92
C GLU A 21 16.78 -33.64 52.57
N MET A 22 16.20 -32.48 52.94
CA MET A 22 14.96 -31.69 52.68
C MET A 22 14.75 -30.76 53.91
N GLN A 23 14.83 -29.43 53.76
CA GLN A 23 14.28 -28.31 54.61
C GLN A 23 14.92 -26.99 54.12
N VAL A 24 14.36 -25.77 54.06
CA VAL A 24 13.28 -25.00 54.75
C VAL A 24 13.79 -24.08 55.89
N GLY A 25 13.64 -22.75 55.68
CA GLY A 25 13.76 -21.65 56.67
C GLY A 25 14.75 -20.51 56.27
N THR A 26 14.72 -19.26 56.78
CA THR A 26 13.63 -18.35 57.25
C THR A 26 14.23 -17.02 57.82
N ALA A 27 13.85 -15.83 57.28
CA ALA A 27 13.86 -14.48 57.92
C ALA A 27 15.21 -13.95 58.55
N PRO A 28 15.33 -12.72 59.14
CA PRO A 28 14.51 -11.48 59.14
C PRO A 28 15.17 -10.32 58.32
N VAL A 29 14.70 -9.06 58.15
CA VAL A 29 13.54 -8.23 58.59
C VAL A 29 13.78 -7.16 59.71
N THR A 30 13.79 -5.85 59.32
CA THR A 30 13.66 -4.58 60.12
C THR A 30 14.76 -4.18 61.13
N PRO A 31 14.87 -2.91 61.64
CA PRO A 31 13.90 -1.78 61.64
C PRO A 31 14.40 -0.36 61.19
N LEU A 32 13.54 0.64 61.36
CA LEU A 32 13.72 2.11 61.22
C LEU A 32 14.02 2.76 62.59
N ASP A 33 14.60 3.98 62.63
CA ASP A 33 14.27 4.99 63.67
C ASP A 33 14.69 6.45 63.32
N PHE A 34 14.29 7.44 64.15
CA PHE A 34 14.36 8.91 63.91
C PHE A 34 15.37 9.71 64.77
N SER A 35 15.94 10.80 64.21
CA SER A 35 16.45 12.06 64.86
C SER A 35 16.89 13.08 63.78
N VAL A 36 16.82 14.43 63.80
CA VAL A 36 16.37 15.53 64.72
C VAL A 36 17.48 16.45 65.29
N GLU A 37 17.74 17.57 64.57
CA GLU A 37 18.23 18.91 65.01
C GLU A 37 19.57 19.09 65.81
N PRO A 38 20.12 20.33 66.06
CA PRO A 38 19.62 21.70 65.82
C PRO A 38 20.58 22.72 65.12
N ASN A 39 20.11 23.98 65.05
CA ASN A 39 20.65 25.22 64.43
C ASN A 39 22.05 25.75 64.85
N GLY A 40 22.59 26.68 64.03
CA GLY A 40 23.61 27.69 64.41
C GLY A 40 23.71 28.83 63.37
N ALA A 41 23.89 30.10 63.80
CA ALA A 41 23.83 31.28 62.90
C ALA A 41 24.67 32.50 63.35
N SER A 42 25.22 33.24 62.37
CA SER A 42 25.88 34.57 62.46
C SER A 42 26.12 35.08 61.01
N LEU A 43 25.75 36.27 60.52
CA LEU A 43 25.80 37.69 60.95
C LEU A 43 27.00 38.48 60.38
N GLU A 44 26.74 39.76 60.01
CA GLU A 44 27.66 40.84 59.60
C GLU A 44 28.37 40.72 58.21
N SER A 45 28.65 41.78 57.43
CA SER A 45 28.30 43.23 57.49
C SER A 45 28.43 43.94 56.09
N ASP A 46 28.04 45.22 55.98
CA ASP A 46 27.73 45.95 54.72
C ASP A 46 28.83 46.84 54.06
N THR A 47 28.69 47.06 52.73
CA THR A 47 29.12 48.24 51.89
C THR A 47 30.61 48.56 51.67
N PRO A 48 31.02 49.41 50.68
CA PRO A 48 30.27 50.15 49.62
C PRO A 48 30.76 49.88 48.15
N GLN A 49 30.33 50.71 47.17
CA GLN A 49 30.31 50.44 45.70
C GLN A 49 31.33 51.24 44.82
N GLN A 50 31.40 50.85 43.52
CA GLN A 50 31.66 51.63 42.26
C GLN A 50 32.92 51.22 41.42
N PRO A 51 32.98 51.44 40.08
CA PRO A 51 32.01 51.01 39.03
C PRO A 51 32.60 50.54 37.66
N GLN A 52 31.93 49.60 36.96
CA GLN A 52 32.05 49.27 35.50
C GLN A 52 33.41 48.71 35.00
N PRO A 53 33.56 48.16 33.74
CA PRO A 53 32.60 47.96 32.63
C PRO A 53 32.34 46.45 32.28
N PRO A 54 31.50 46.09 31.28
CA PRO A 54 31.03 44.70 31.11
C PRO A 54 31.86 43.83 30.14
N LEU A 55 31.95 42.52 30.43
CA LEU A 55 32.42 41.50 29.47
C LEU A 55 31.52 40.25 29.40
N GLN A 56 31.07 39.97 28.17
CA GLN A 56 30.78 38.67 27.54
C GLN A 56 30.43 37.45 28.42
N ILE A 57 29.19 36.97 28.27
CA ILE A 57 28.72 35.67 28.78
C ILE A 57 29.19 34.54 27.84
N GLN A 58 29.81 33.50 28.39
CA GLN A 58 29.82 32.15 27.82
C GLN A 58 29.04 31.20 28.75
N PRO A 59 28.17 30.31 28.24
CA PRO A 59 27.30 29.50 29.08
C PRO A 59 28.01 28.27 29.67
N GLY A 60 28.00 28.15 31.00
CA GLY A 60 28.42 26.95 31.73
C GLY A 60 27.23 26.10 32.18
N THR A 61 27.36 24.78 32.01
CA THR A 61 26.62 23.67 32.65
C THR A 61 25.46 24.01 33.59
N VAL A 62 24.23 23.66 33.19
CA VAL A 62 23.06 23.55 34.09
C VAL A 62 23.03 22.15 34.73
N SER A 63 22.83 22.10 36.05
CA SER A 63 22.65 20.87 36.82
C SER A 63 21.25 20.26 36.65
N SER A 64 21.15 18.94 36.60
CA SER A 64 19.88 18.22 36.42
C SER A 64 19.20 17.89 37.75
N ASP A 65 18.15 18.65 38.10
CA ASP A 65 17.18 18.24 39.12
C ASP A 65 16.11 17.30 38.50
N PRO A 66 15.66 16.25 39.22
CA PRO A 66 14.68 15.29 38.71
C PRO A 66 13.24 15.80 38.85
N SER A 67 12.85 16.76 38.01
CA SER A 67 11.44 17.14 37.87
C SER A 67 10.61 16.05 37.19
N LEU A 68 9.31 16.04 37.46
CA LEU A 68 8.36 15.05 36.94
C LEU A 68 8.37 15.00 35.40
N PRO A 69 8.17 13.82 34.78
CA PRO A 69 8.11 13.71 33.33
C PRO A 69 6.90 14.48 32.78
N SER A 70 7.16 15.66 32.24
CA SER A 70 6.22 16.38 31.39
C SER A 70 5.83 15.49 30.21
N SER A 71 4.55 15.51 29.82
CA SER A 71 4.05 14.79 28.65
C SER A 71 4.58 15.46 27.38
N ASP A 72 5.75 15.02 26.94
CA ASP A 72 6.57 15.65 25.91
C ASP A 72 5.80 15.87 24.58
N PRO A 73 5.88 17.06 23.95
CA PRO A 73 5.13 17.34 22.72
C PRO A 73 5.64 16.52 21.54
N SER A 74 4.91 15.44 21.22
CA SER A 74 4.99 14.64 19.99
C SER A 74 6.38 14.56 19.34
N LEU A 75 7.16 13.52 19.70
CA LEU A 75 8.41 13.12 19.03
C LEU A 75 8.37 13.41 17.51
N PRO A 76 9.38 14.11 16.96
CA PRO A 76 9.37 14.55 15.57
C PRO A 76 9.22 13.36 14.62
N ARG A 77 8.39 13.53 13.59
CA ARG A 77 8.03 12.44 12.68
C ARG A 77 9.27 11.97 11.92
N GLN A 78 9.40 10.64 11.78
CA GLN A 78 10.49 10.03 11.03
C GLN A 78 10.48 10.53 9.58
N THR A 79 11.64 10.60 8.94
CA THR A 79 11.77 11.02 7.54
C THR A 79 12.69 10.07 6.77
N TRP A 80 12.50 10.00 5.46
CA TRP A 80 13.34 9.19 4.57
C TRP A 80 14.83 9.56 4.71
N GLY A 81 15.71 8.55 4.72
CA GLY A 81 17.16 8.74 4.79
C GLY A 81 17.76 9.38 3.53
N GLY A 82 17.02 9.36 2.42
CA GLY A 82 17.32 10.14 1.22
C GLY A 82 16.14 10.19 0.24
N LYS A 83 16.12 11.20 -0.64
CA LYS A 83 15.04 11.40 -1.62
C LYS A 83 14.83 10.19 -2.56
N TYR A 84 15.90 9.45 -2.85
CA TYR A 84 15.80 8.23 -3.66
C TYR A 84 15.09 7.08 -2.94
N GLU A 85 15.09 7.04 -1.61
CA GLU A 85 14.34 6.02 -0.83
C GLU A 85 12.83 6.24 -1.00
N PHE A 86 12.36 7.48 -0.87
CA PHE A 86 10.97 7.86 -1.17
C PHE A 86 10.59 7.54 -2.62
N LEU A 87 11.39 7.99 -3.59
CA LEU A 87 11.10 7.79 -5.02
C LEU A 87 11.08 6.30 -5.40
N LEU A 88 12.04 5.50 -4.94
CA LEU A 88 12.08 4.06 -5.22
C LEU A 88 10.97 3.31 -4.48
N SER A 89 10.60 3.70 -3.26
CA SER A 89 9.45 3.12 -2.55
C SER A 89 8.14 3.38 -3.29
N CYS A 90 7.92 4.60 -3.78
CA CYS A 90 6.72 4.92 -4.55
C CYS A 90 6.72 4.27 -5.94
N ILE A 91 7.89 4.16 -6.60
CA ILE A 91 8.02 3.44 -7.87
C ILE A 91 7.73 1.95 -7.68
N GLY A 92 8.38 1.27 -6.73
CA GLY A 92 8.14 -0.15 -6.45
C GLY A 92 6.71 -0.44 -5.97
N TYR A 93 6.08 0.49 -5.26
CA TYR A 93 4.67 0.36 -4.90
C TYR A 93 3.74 0.38 -6.13
N CYS A 94 3.92 1.34 -7.05
CA CYS A 94 3.09 1.45 -8.27
C CYS A 94 3.42 0.35 -9.29
N VAL A 95 4.72 0.07 -9.47
CA VAL A 95 5.25 -0.94 -10.39
C VAL A 95 5.16 -2.30 -9.73
N GLY A 96 3.94 -2.83 -9.71
CA GLY A 96 3.62 -4.15 -9.21
C GLY A 96 3.42 -5.18 -10.32
N LEU A 97 2.79 -6.30 -9.94
CA LEU A 97 2.51 -7.42 -10.84
C LEU A 97 1.55 -7.05 -11.98
N GLY A 98 0.66 -6.08 -11.74
CA GLY A 98 -0.29 -5.57 -12.74
C GLY A 98 0.39 -4.93 -13.95
N ASN A 99 1.60 -4.37 -13.81
CA ASN A 99 2.37 -3.79 -14.90
C ASN A 99 2.88 -4.85 -15.87
N VAL A 100 3.21 -6.04 -15.34
CA VAL A 100 3.78 -7.16 -16.11
C VAL A 100 2.68 -8.05 -16.69
N TRP A 101 1.61 -8.35 -15.94
CA TRP A 101 0.58 -9.29 -16.40
C TRP A 101 -0.76 -8.68 -16.81
N ARG A 102 -1.13 -7.49 -16.30
CA ARG A 102 -2.48 -6.93 -16.51
C ARG A 102 -2.49 -5.88 -17.61
N PHE A 103 -1.56 -4.93 -17.60
CA PHE A 103 -1.46 -3.92 -18.65
C PHE A 103 -1.25 -4.52 -20.06
N PRO A 104 -0.32 -5.47 -20.28
CA PRO A 104 -0.15 -6.05 -21.62
C PRO A 104 -1.39 -6.84 -22.08
N TYR A 105 -2.06 -7.54 -21.15
CA TYR A 105 -3.31 -8.25 -21.42
C TYR A 105 -4.43 -7.29 -21.85
N LEU A 106 -4.65 -6.21 -21.09
CA LEU A 106 -5.67 -5.21 -21.42
C LEU A 106 -5.36 -4.50 -22.74
N CYS A 107 -4.08 -4.23 -23.02
CA CYS A 107 -3.65 -3.64 -24.29
C CYS A 107 -4.15 -4.43 -25.49
N TYR A 108 -3.79 -5.72 -25.64
CA TYR A 108 -4.23 -6.50 -26.80
C TYR A 108 -5.75 -6.71 -26.82
N ARG A 109 -6.36 -7.02 -25.65
CA ARG A 109 -7.81 -7.26 -25.53
C ARG A 109 -8.64 -6.08 -26.04
N ASN A 110 -8.14 -4.86 -25.82
CA ASN A 110 -8.85 -3.62 -26.07
C ASN A 110 -8.38 -2.87 -27.31
N GLY A 111 -7.75 -3.58 -28.26
CA GLY A 111 -7.41 -3.08 -29.59
C GLY A 111 -5.94 -2.72 -29.77
N GLY A 112 -5.04 -3.37 -29.04
CA GLY A 112 -3.60 -3.19 -29.13
C GLY A 112 -3.20 -1.73 -28.90
N GLY A 113 -2.40 -1.16 -29.82
CA GLY A 113 -1.94 0.22 -29.74
C GLY A 113 -3.04 1.28 -29.62
N ALA A 114 -4.30 0.96 -30.00
CA ALA A 114 -5.43 1.86 -29.78
C ALA A 114 -5.73 2.08 -28.29
N PHE A 115 -5.53 1.07 -27.43
CA PHE A 115 -5.77 1.14 -25.98
C PHE A 115 -4.91 2.21 -25.26
N LEU A 116 -3.76 2.56 -25.85
CA LEU A 116 -2.88 3.60 -25.31
C LEU A 116 -3.54 4.98 -25.28
N ILE A 117 -4.54 5.24 -26.13
CA ILE A 117 -5.29 6.50 -26.16
C ILE A 117 -6.18 6.67 -24.90
N PRO A 118 -7.17 5.79 -24.60
CA PRO A 118 -7.97 5.89 -23.39
C PRO A 118 -7.13 5.71 -22.12
N TYR A 119 -6.07 4.89 -22.15
CA TYR A 119 -5.12 4.77 -21.03
C TYR A 119 -4.43 6.11 -20.75
N SER A 120 -3.92 6.81 -21.77
CA SER A 120 -3.27 8.11 -21.60
C SER A 120 -4.26 9.22 -21.19
N ILE A 121 -5.49 9.20 -21.70
CA ILE A 121 -6.53 10.16 -21.30
C ILE A 121 -6.91 9.95 -19.83
N MET A 122 -7.09 8.71 -19.38
CA MET A 122 -7.35 8.42 -17.96
C MET A 122 -6.15 8.77 -17.09
N LEU A 123 -4.91 8.48 -17.51
CA LEU A 123 -3.70 8.93 -16.82
C LEU A 123 -3.67 10.45 -16.62
N LEU A 124 -3.97 11.22 -17.68
CA LEU A 124 -3.90 12.68 -17.64
C LEU A 124 -5.02 13.29 -16.78
N PHE A 125 -6.27 12.88 -16.99
CA PHE A 125 -7.44 13.57 -16.41
C PHE A 125 -7.99 12.93 -15.11
N THR A 126 -7.54 11.73 -14.70
CA THR A 126 -7.89 11.13 -13.40
C THR A 126 -6.67 10.65 -12.61
N GLY A 127 -5.76 9.92 -13.24
CA GLY A 127 -4.56 9.35 -12.59
C GLY A 127 -3.65 10.39 -11.95
N LEU A 128 -2.95 11.19 -12.77
CA LEU A 128 -2.02 12.23 -12.31
C LEU A 128 -2.65 13.24 -11.33
N PRO A 129 -3.89 13.75 -11.53
CA PRO A 129 -4.53 14.64 -10.57
C PRO A 129 -4.74 13.98 -9.20
N LEU A 130 -5.29 12.77 -9.14
CA LEU A 130 -5.53 12.10 -7.85
C LEU A 130 -4.22 11.68 -7.18
N PHE A 131 -3.23 11.26 -7.97
CA PHE A 131 -1.89 10.92 -7.49
C PHE A 131 -1.20 12.14 -6.84
N LEU A 132 -1.24 13.31 -7.50
CA LEU A 132 -0.72 14.55 -6.91
C LEU A 132 -1.50 14.94 -5.65
N MET A 133 -2.83 14.77 -5.65
CA MET A 133 -3.67 15.09 -4.49
C MET A 133 -3.31 14.21 -3.29
N GLU A 134 -3.21 12.89 -3.47
CA GLU A 134 -2.92 11.94 -2.39
C GLU A 134 -1.51 12.14 -1.82
N LEU A 135 -0.50 12.36 -2.68
CA LEU A 135 0.86 12.66 -2.25
C LEU A 135 0.97 14.02 -1.54
N SER A 136 0.32 15.07 -2.07
CA SER A 136 0.36 16.42 -1.48
C SER A 136 -0.37 16.49 -0.14
N LEU A 137 -1.52 15.83 -0.03
CA LEU A 137 -2.29 15.74 1.20
C LEU A 137 -1.49 15.01 2.30
N GLY A 138 -0.78 13.93 1.95
CA GLY A 138 0.11 13.22 2.84
C GLY A 138 1.31 14.06 3.30
N GLN A 139 2.03 14.68 2.36
CA GLN A 139 3.23 15.48 2.66
C GLN A 139 2.90 16.73 3.49
N TYR A 140 1.85 17.47 3.16
CA TYR A 140 1.46 18.67 3.92
C TYR A 140 0.94 18.30 5.32
N GLY A 141 0.07 17.30 5.40
CA GLY A 141 -0.55 16.89 6.66
C GLY A 141 0.37 16.14 7.63
N ALA A 142 1.52 15.66 7.14
CA ALA A 142 2.50 14.87 7.89
C ALA A 142 1.86 13.76 8.77
N ALA A 143 0.85 13.08 8.23
CA ALA A 143 0.01 12.14 8.98
C ALA A 143 -0.57 11.03 8.10
N GLY A 144 -0.88 9.88 8.71
CA GLY A 144 -1.46 8.73 8.02
C GLY A 144 -2.91 8.93 7.50
N PRO A 145 -3.41 8.01 6.63
CA PRO A 145 -4.65 8.14 5.86
C PRO A 145 -5.92 8.50 6.63
N ILE A 146 -6.03 8.12 7.90
CA ILE A 146 -7.16 8.50 8.78
C ILE A 146 -6.92 9.88 9.40
N THR A 147 -5.75 10.04 10.04
CA THR A 147 -5.36 11.23 10.80
C THR A 147 -5.24 12.49 9.94
N VAL A 148 -4.93 12.35 8.65
CA VAL A 148 -4.82 13.46 7.69
C VAL A 148 -6.14 14.22 7.51
N TRP A 149 -7.30 13.58 7.72
CA TRP A 149 -8.62 14.22 7.61
C TRP A 149 -8.95 15.18 8.78
N LYS A 150 -7.97 15.51 9.63
CA LYS A 150 -7.99 16.74 10.45
C LYS A 150 -8.21 18.01 9.63
N CYS A 151 -7.90 17.98 8.33
CA CYS A 151 -8.22 19.05 7.37
C CYS A 151 -9.74 19.25 7.17
N CYS A 152 -10.55 18.20 7.31
CA CYS A 152 -12.01 18.24 7.12
C CYS A 152 -12.66 17.04 7.88
N PRO A 153 -12.91 17.16 9.20
CA PRO A 153 -13.26 16.04 10.08
C PRO A 153 -14.44 15.17 9.64
N ILE A 154 -15.45 15.75 8.99
CA ILE A 154 -16.61 15.03 8.42
C ILE A 154 -16.20 13.95 7.40
N LEU A 155 -15.03 14.09 6.76
CA LEU A 155 -14.52 13.19 5.74
C LEU A 155 -13.55 12.13 6.26
N LYS A 156 -13.33 12.03 7.58
CA LYS A 156 -12.46 11.02 8.22
C LYS A 156 -12.76 9.57 7.81
N GLY A 157 -14.01 9.29 7.42
CA GLY A 157 -14.43 7.99 6.89
C GLY A 157 -13.75 7.57 5.58
N ILE A 158 -13.22 8.52 4.79
CA ILE A 158 -12.45 8.22 3.57
C ILE A 158 -11.19 7.45 3.93
N GLY A 159 -10.43 7.93 4.93
CA GLY A 159 -9.22 7.27 5.42
C GLY A 159 -9.47 5.87 6.01
N VAL A 160 -10.63 5.67 6.64
CA VAL A 160 -11.05 4.35 7.15
C VAL A 160 -11.46 3.43 5.99
N GLY A 161 -12.10 3.97 4.94
CA GLY A 161 -12.35 3.24 3.69
C GLY A 161 -11.07 2.80 2.99
N MET A 162 -10.08 3.70 2.86
CA MET A 162 -8.74 3.39 2.33
C MET A 162 -8.09 2.23 3.09
N LEU A 163 -8.11 2.29 4.43
CA LEU A 163 -7.56 1.25 5.33
C LEU A 163 -8.21 -0.12 5.08
N LEU A 164 -9.53 -0.17 4.88
CA LEU A 164 -10.25 -1.41 4.59
C LEU A 164 -9.92 -1.98 3.21
N VAL A 165 -9.83 -1.13 2.17
CA VAL A 165 -9.41 -1.57 0.82
C VAL A 165 -7.98 -2.12 0.86
N ALA A 166 -7.04 -1.38 1.46
CA ALA A 166 -5.65 -1.83 1.61
C ALA A 166 -5.54 -3.16 2.37
N SER A 167 -6.39 -3.37 3.38
CA SER A 167 -6.44 -4.63 4.15
C SER A 167 -6.97 -5.80 3.31
N LEU A 168 -8.08 -5.61 2.58
CA LEU A 168 -8.62 -6.64 1.67
C LEU A 168 -7.62 -7.00 0.56
N VAL A 169 -6.90 -6.00 0.03
CA VAL A 169 -5.91 -6.20 -1.02
C VAL A 169 -4.67 -6.92 -0.49
N SER A 170 -4.19 -6.56 0.70
CA SER A 170 -3.04 -7.21 1.35
C SER A 170 -3.26 -8.72 1.58
N LEU A 171 -4.50 -9.16 1.83
CA LEU A 171 -4.84 -10.58 1.97
C LEU A 171 -4.56 -11.37 0.69
N TYR A 172 -5.15 -10.98 -0.44
CA TYR A 172 -5.02 -11.76 -1.67
C TYR A 172 -3.69 -11.49 -2.39
N TYR A 173 -3.15 -10.28 -2.30
CA TYR A 173 -1.90 -9.94 -2.98
C TYR A 173 -0.70 -10.72 -2.38
N ASN A 174 -0.69 -11.01 -1.06
CA ASN A 174 0.36 -11.86 -0.49
C ASN A 174 0.21 -13.36 -0.88
N VAL A 175 -0.99 -13.82 -1.25
CA VAL A 175 -1.17 -15.17 -1.83
C VAL A 175 -0.50 -15.28 -3.19
N ILE A 176 -0.47 -14.18 -3.96
CA ILE A 176 0.30 -14.12 -5.21
C ILE A 176 1.80 -14.24 -4.95
N ILE A 177 2.31 -13.58 -3.89
CA ILE A 177 3.71 -13.68 -3.48
C ILE A 177 4.02 -15.11 -3.02
N ALA A 178 3.09 -15.78 -2.34
CA ALA A 178 3.21 -17.20 -1.97
C ALA A 178 3.29 -18.14 -3.19
N TRP A 179 2.42 -17.96 -4.20
CA TRP A 179 2.51 -18.71 -5.46
C TRP A 179 3.84 -18.45 -6.17
N THR A 180 4.27 -17.18 -6.22
CA THR A 180 5.53 -16.77 -6.85
C THR A 180 6.73 -17.40 -6.15
N PHE A 181 6.74 -17.42 -4.81
CA PHE A 181 7.78 -18.06 -4.01
C PHE A 181 7.79 -19.58 -4.16
N TYR A 182 6.62 -20.22 -4.29
CA TYR A 182 6.50 -21.64 -4.62
C TYR A 182 7.13 -21.94 -6.00
N TYR A 183 6.76 -21.20 -7.04
CA TYR A 183 7.34 -21.38 -8.38
C TYR A 183 8.83 -21.06 -8.43
N LEU A 184 9.31 -20.07 -7.67
CA LEU A 184 10.74 -19.77 -7.53
C LEU A 184 11.49 -20.97 -6.92
N GLY A 185 10.99 -21.55 -5.83
CA GLY A 185 11.54 -22.77 -5.23
C GLY A 185 11.55 -23.95 -6.22
N MET A 186 10.41 -24.19 -6.89
CA MET A 186 10.26 -25.23 -7.92
C MET A 186 11.04 -24.94 -9.22
N SER A 187 11.68 -23.77 -9.37
CA SER A 187 12.57 -23.47 -10.49
C SER A 187 13.99 -24.02 -10.31
N PHE A 188 14.43 -24.36 -9.09
CA PHE A 188 15.79 -24.85 -8.80
C PHE A 188 16.01 -26.34 -9.17
N GLN A 189 15.43 -26.78 -10.28
CA GLN A 189 15.57 -28.13 -10.82
C GLN A 189 15.59 -28.12 -12.36
N SER A 190 16.06 -29.23 -12.93
CA SER A 190 15.99 -29.52 -14.36
C SER A 190 15.63 -31.00 -14.54
N PRO A 191 14.60 -31.35 -15.34
CA PRO A 191 13.68 -30.45 -16.04
C PRO A 191 12.76 -29.66 -15.08
N LEU A 192 12.21 -28.55 -15.57
CA LEU A 192 11.22 -27.75 -14.85
C LEU A 192 9.91 -28.55 -14.71
N PRO A 193 9.22 -28.51 -13.56
CA PRO A 193 8.11 -29.43 -13.26
C PRO A 193 6.82 -29.15 -14.05
N TRP A 194 6.72 -27.99 -14.70
CA TRP A 194 5.64 -27.62 -15.63
C TRP A 194 6.00 -27.81 -17.12
N SER A 195 7.17 -28.40 -17.43
CA SER A 195 7.60 -28.67 -18.80
C SER A 195 7.17 -30.07 -19.29
N CYS A 196 7.10 -30.24 -20.61
CA CYS A 196 6.90 -31.56 -21.23
C CYS A 196 8.07 -32.54 -21.03
N GLU A 197 9.21 -32.07 -20.51
CA GLU A 197 10.36 -32.91 -20.15
C GLU A 197 10.21 -33.51 -18.74
N ALA A 198 9.33 -32.95 -17.90
CA ALA A 198 9.04 -33.50 -16.57
C ALA A 198 8.33 -34.86 -16.70
N PRO A 199 8.83 -35.94 -16.05
CA PRO A 199 8.25 -37.28 -16.18
C PRO A 199 6.75 -37.36 -15.86
N MET A 200 6.25 -36.50 -14.96
CA MET A 200 4.85 -36.43 -14.54
C MET A 200 3.89 -35.94 -15.64
N TYR A 201 4.37 -35.15 -16.60
CA TYR A 201 3.55 -34.57 -17.69
C TYR A 201 4.04 -34.93 -19.10
N ALA A 202 5.12 -35.71 -19.23
CA ALA A 202 5.67 -36.12 -20.52
C ALA A 202 4.64 -36.83 -21.42
N ASP A 203 3.78 -37.68 -20.85
CA ASP A 203 2.75 -38.40 -21.61
C ASP A 203 1.54 -37.53 -21.98
N LEU A 204 1.24 -36.49 -21.18
CA LEU A 204 0.22 -35.49 -21.56
C LEU A 204 0.63 -34.80 -22.86
N CYS A 205 1.88 -34.36 -22.97
CA CYS A 205 2.40 -33.69 -24.17
C CYS A 205 2.50 -34.60 -25.40
N LYS A 206 2.79 -35.90 -25.22
CA LYS A 206 2.74 -36.88 -26.34
C LYS A 206 1.31 -37.05 -26.88
N ASN A 207 0.33 -37.16 -25.97
CA ASN A 207 -1.05 -37.52 -26.30
C ASN A 207 -1.89 -36.39 -26.89
N VAL A 208 -1.44 -35.12 -26.80
CA VAL A 208 -2.00 -33.98 -27.57
C VAL A 208 -2.16 -34.35 -29.05
N SER A 209 -1.16 -35.04 -29.60
CA SER A 209 -1.05 -35.45 -31.01
C SER A 209 -2.14 -36.40 -31.50
N GLN A 210 -2.90 -37.05 -30.60
CA GLN A 210 -3.85 -38.12 -30.97
C GLN A 210 -5.29 -37.87 -30.51
N ASN A 211 -5.51 -37.23 -29.36
CA ASN A 211 -6.86 -37.06 -28.77
C ASN A 211 -7.23 -35.62 -28.41
N GLY A 212 -6.39 -34.62 -28.74
CA GLY A 212 -6.72 -33.21 -28.50
C GLY A 212 -6.95 -32.87 -27.02
N SER A 213 -6.08 -33.37 -26.14
CA SER A 213 -6.08 -33.02 -24.72
C SER A 213 -6.06 -31.49 -24.54
N ARG A 214 -7.02 -30.97 -23.75
CA ARG A 214 -7.39 -29.55 -23.76
C ARG A 214 -6.42 -28.61 -23.04
N PHE A 215 -5.49 -29.14 -22.25
CA PHE A 215 -4.69 -28.38 -21.28
C PHE A 215 -3.20 -28.61 -21.49
N SER A 216 -2.36 -27.59 -21.23
CA SER A 216 -0.90 -27.73 -21.30
C SER A 216 -0.31 -28.33 -20.03
N ALA A 217 0.95 -28.78 -20.06
CA ALA A 217 1.66 -29.28 -18.88
C ALA A 217 1.76 -28.23 -17.76
N SER A 218 1.87 -26.94 -18.11
CA SER A 218 1.88 -25.85 -17.13
C SER A 218 0.49 -25.54 -16.58
N GLU A 219 -0.56 -25.75 -17.36
CA GLU A 219 -1.95 -25.61 -16.92
C GLU A 219 -2.37 -26.74 -15.97
N ALA A 220 -1.95 -27.98 -16.28
CA ALA A 220 -2.10 -29.13 -15.39
C ALA A 220 -1.33 -28.93 -14.09
N PHE A 221 -0.06 -28.50 -14.14
CA PHE A 221 0.73 -28.16 -12.95
C PHE A 221 0.04 -27.09 -12.08
N TRP A 222 -0.45 -26.01 -12.69
CA TRP A 222 -1.19 -24.96 -11.97
C TRP A 222 -2.48 -25.48 -11.32
N ASN A 223 -3.35 -26.13 -12.09
CA ASN A 223 -4.67 -26.53 -11.62
C ASN A 223 -4.63 -27.73 -10.65
N GLU A 224 -3.75 -28.71 -10.86
CA GLU A 224 -3.68 -29.95 -10.07
C GLU A 224 -2.66 -29.87 -8.93
N ARG A 225 -1.44 -29.40 -9.21
CA ARG A 225 -0.33 -29.41 -8.23
C ARG A 225 -0.29 -28.14 -7.38
N VAL A 226 -0.40 -26.97 -7.98
CA VAL A 226 -0.32 -25.70 -7.24
C VAL A 226 -1.62 -25.42 -6.49
N LEU A 227 -2.72 -25.24 -7.22
CA LEU A 227 -4.03 -24.93 -6.64
C LEU A 227 -4.72 -26.17 -6.05
N GLY A 228 -4.82 -27.26 -6.83
CA GLY A 228 -5.70 -28.38 -6.51
C GLY A 228 -7.17 -28.11 -6.83
N VAL A 229 -7.48 -27.10 -7.65
CA VAL A 229 -8.86 -26.67 -7.99
C VAL A 229 -9.70 -27.78 -8.64
N VAL A 230 -9.05 -28.77 -9.24
CA VAL A 230 -9.69 -29.99 -9.77
C VAL A 230 -10.43 -30.83 -8.70
N HIS A 231 -10.18 -30.60 -7.42
CA HIS A 231 -10.85 -31.27 -6.30
C HIS A 231 -12.02 -30.46 -5.72
N SER A 232 -12.17 -29.18 -6.09
CA SER A 232 -13.22 -28.27 -5.60
C SER A 232 -14.41 -28.18 -6.56
N LYS A 233 -15.63 -28.12 -6.03
CA LYS A 233 -16.86 -27.84 -6.81
C LYS A 233 -17.21 -26.35 -6.90
N GLY A 234 -16.42 -25.46 -6.31
CA GLY A 234 -16.66 -24.01 -6.35
C GLY A 234 -16.49 -23.30 -5.00
N LEU A 235 -16.96 -22.05 -4.93
CA LEU A 235 -16.83 -21.16 -3.77
C LEU A 235 -17.35 -21.74 -2.43
N SER A 236 -18.39 -22.59 -2.48
CA SER A 236 -18.95 -23.27 -1.31
C SER A 236 -18.18 -24.53 -0.86
N ASP A 237 -17.17 -24.93 -1.62
CA ASP A 237 -16.42 -26.18 -1.46
C ASP A 237 -14.90 -25.89 -1.49
N PRO A 238 -14.36 -25.15 -0.50
CA PRO A 238 -12.95 -24.77 -0.48
C PRO A 238 -12.01 -25.97 -0.33
N GLY A 239 -12.45 -27.07 0.30
CA GLY A 239 -11.59 -28.21 0.57
C GLY A 239 -10.47 -27.91 1.58
N PRO A 240 -9.42 -28.76 1.67
CA PRO A 240 -8.29 -28.58 2.56
C PRO A 240 -7.36 -27.45 2.13
N VAL A 241 -6.55 -26.95 3.08
CA VAL A 241 -5.45 -26.00 2.82
C VAL A 241 -4.29 -26.73 2.14
N ARG A 242 -3.74 -26.17 1.05
CA ARG A 242 -2.51 -26.67 0.41
C ARG A 242 -1.32 -26.34 1.30
N TRP A 243 -0.78 -27.35 1.99
CA TRP A 243 0.22 -27.14 3.05
C TRP A 243 1.53 -26.54 2.53
N GLU A 244 1.94 -26.84 1.29
CA GLU A 244 3.09 -26.21 0.65
C GLU A 244 2.89 -24.70 0.50
N LEU A 245 1.71 -24.29 0.00
CA LEU A 245 1.35 -22.88 -0.12
C LEU A 245 1.21 -22.20 1.24
N ALA A 246 0.79 -22.92 2.29
CA ALA A 246 0.73 -22.39 3.65
C ALA A 246 2.13 -22.06 4.18
N ILE A 247 3.15 -22.89 3.89
CA ILE A 247 4.55 -22.58 4.20
C ILE A 247 5.02 -21.37 3.37
N CYS A 248 4.74 -21.33 2.06
CA CYS A 248 5.13 -20.19 1.22
C CYS A 248 4.46 -18.87 1.66
N LEU A 249 3.20 -18.90 2.08
CA LEU A 249 2.46 -17.74 2.58
C LEU A 249 2.97 -17.30 3.96
N LEU A 250 3.33 -18.24 4.83
CA LEU A 250 3.95 -17.93 6.13
C LEU A 250 5.32 -17.27 5.93
N VAL A 251 6.16 -17.81 5.04
CA VAL A 251 7.47 -17.23 4.69
C VAL A 251 7.30 -15.84 4.07
N ALA A 252 6.32 -15.64 3.18
CA ALA A 252 6.02 -14.33 2.62
C ALA A 252 5.64 -13.31 3.72
N TRP A 253 4.72 -13.65 4.64
CA TRP A 253 4.37 -12.78 5.78
C TRP A 253 5.55 -12.53 6.74
N ILE A 254 6.44 -13.50 6.95
CA ILE A 254 7.68 -13.32 7.73
C ILE A 254 8.63 -12.34 7.03
N ILE A 255 8.78 -12.42 5.70
CA ILE A 255 9.60 -11.48 4.93
C ILE A 255 9.03 -10.06 5.04
N ILE A 256 7.73 -9.87 4.82
CA ILE A 256 7.07 -8.56 4.98
C ILE A 256 7.26 -8.01 6.40
N PHE A 257 7.08 -8.84 7.43
CA PHE A 257 7.34 -8.47 8.83
C PHE A 257 8.79 -8.00 9.04
N LEU A 258 9.78 -8.80 8.63
CA LEU A 258 11.21 -8.49 8.80
C LEU A 258 11.61 -7.21 8.06
N CYS A 259 11.14 -7.05 6.83
CA CYS A 259 11.44 -5.88 6.00
C CYS A 259 10.84 -4.58 6.56
N MET A 260 9.65 -4.63 7.18
CA MET A 260 9.02 -3.46 7.80
C MET A 260 9.37 -3.26 9.28
N LEU A 261 10.21 -4.09 9.91
CA LEU A 261 10.53 -4.00 11.36
C LEU A 261 10.89 -2.58 11.79
N LYS A 262 11.79 -1.90 11.05
CA LYS A 262 12.22 -0.51 11.33
C LYS A 262 11.42 0.56 10.57
N GLY A 263 10.26 0.20 9.99
CA GLY A 263 9.50 1.05 9.06
C GLY A 263 10.35 1.51 7.87
N ILE A 264 10.11 2.75 7.42
CA ILE A 264 10.79 3.42 6.31
C ILE A 264 12.33 3.30 6.29
N HIS A 265 12.99 3.22 7.45
CA HIS A 265 14.46 3.09 7.52
C HIS A 265 14.98 1.68 7.16
N SER A 266 14.09 0.69 7.05
CA SER A 266 14.39 -0.66 6.56
C SER A 266 13.83 -0.85 5.14
N SER A 267 12.53 -0.62 4.93
CA SER A 267 11.90 -0.73 3.61
C SER A 267 12.57 0.19 2.58
N GLY A 268 12.84 1.46 2.95
CA GLY A 268 13.58 2.43 2.13
C GLY A 268 15.02 2.05 1.77
N LYS A 269 15.61 1.04 2.43
CA LYS A 269 16.90 0.44 2.03
C LYS A 269 16.73 -0.78 1.14
N ILE A 270 15.67 -1.55 1.32
CA ILE A 270 15.39 -2.78 0.57
C ILE A 270 14.96 -2.45 -0.87
N VAL A 271 14.18 -1.38 -1.06
CA VAL A 271 13.72 -0.90 -2.39
C VAL A 271 14.84 -0.55 -3.37
N TYR A 272 16.07 -0.31 -2.90
CA TYR A 272 17.23 -0.18 -3.79
C TYR A 272 17.50 -1.45 -4.61
N PHE A 273 17.17 -2.63 -4.09
CA PHE A 273 17.21 -3.88 -4.84
C PHE A 273 15.84 -4.22 -5.41
N THR A 274 14.79 -4.25 -4.58
CA THR A 274 13.49 -4.83 -4.98
C THR A 274 12.79 -4.02 -6.08
N ALA A 275 12.93 -2.70 -6.09
CA ALA A 275 12.33 -1.84 -7.12
C ALA A 275 13.24 -1.69 -8.36
N THR A 276 14.54 -2.01 -8.29
CA THR A 276 15.47 -1.86 -9.42
C THR A 276 15.72 -3.15 -10.18
N PHE A 277 15.73 -4.30 -9.50
CA PHE A 277 15.94 -5.63 -10.09
C PHE A 277 14.92 -5.98 -11.20
N PRO A 278 13.62 -5.63 -11.10
CA PRO A 278 12.66 -5.85 -12.19
C PRO A 278 13.03 -5.16 -13.49
N TYR A 279 13.62 -3.97 -13.45
CA TYR A 279 14.07 -3.27 -14.66
C TYR A 279 15.19 -4.03 -15.37
N LEU A 280 16.13 -4.59 -14.62
CA LEU A 280 17.19 -5.43 -15.17
C LEU A 280 16.60 -6.67 -15.85
N VAL A 281 15.65 -7.36 -15.20
CA VAL A 281 15.01 -8.56 -15.77
C VAL A 281 14.14 -8.22 -16.98
N ILE A 282 13.37 -7.12 -16.96
CA ILE A 282 12.59 -6.65 -18.12
C ILE A 282 13.52 -6.34 -19.31
N ILE A 283 14.64 -5.63 -19.10
CA ILE A 283 15.61 -5.32 -20.17
C ILE A 283 16.21 -6.61 -20.74
N VAL A 284 16.64 -7.53 -19.88
CA VAL A 284 17.20 -8.84 -20.28
C VAL A 284 16.17 -9.69 -21.04
N LEU A 285 14.90 -9.68 -20.64
CA LEU A 285 13.82 -10.38 -21.34
C LEU A 285 13.41 -9.70 -22.66
N ILE A 286 13.48 -8.37 -22.79
CA ILE A 286 13.32 -7.66 -24.07
C ILE A 286 14.43 -8.07 -25.04
N ILE A 287 15.69 -8.02 -24.60
CA ILE A 287 16.85 -8.43 -25.42
C ILE A 287 16.72 -9.89 -25.83
N ARG A 288 16.40 -10.79 -24.89
CA ARG A 288 16.21 -12.21 -25.22
C ARG A 288 15.04 -12.40 -26.18
N GLY A 289 13.90 -11.79 -25.91
CA GLY A 289 12.70 -11.86 -26.73
C GLY A 289 12.93 -11.41 -28.17
N ALA A 290 13.67 -10.31 -28.37
CA ALA A 290 14.04 -9.81 -29.69
C ALA A 290 14.95 -10.77 -30.49
N THR A 291 15.63 -11.71 -29.83
CA THR A 291 16.43 -12.77 -30.48
C THR A 291 15.66 -14.07 -30.75
N LEU A 292 14.35 -14.12 -30.48
CA LEU A 292 13.53 -15.32 -30.70
C LEU A 292 12.78 -15.30 -32.03
N GLU A 293 12.75 -16.44 -32.70
CA GLU A 293 11.92 -16.68 -33.89
C GLU A 293 10.43 -16.57 -33.52
N GLY A 294 9.62 -15.92 -34.36
CA GLY A 294 8.20 -15.64 -34.10
C GLY A 294 7.90 -14.48 -33.13
N SER A 295 8.91 -13.91 -32.47
CA SER A 295 8.73 -12.81 -31.49
C SER A 295 8.01 -11.59 -32.06
N ILE A 296 8.27 -11.24 -33.32
CA ILE A 296 7.67 -10.10 -34.03
C ILE A 296 6.14 -10.24 -34.15
N ASP A 297 5.60 -11.45 -34.25
CA ASP A 297 4.15 -11.67 -34.37
C ASP A 297 3.44 -11.48 -33.03
N GLY A 298 4.14 -11.76 -31.92
CA GLY A 298 3.71 -11.34 -30.59
C GLY A 298 3.70 -9.82 -30.42
N VAL A 299 4.77 -9.14 -30.84
CA VAL A 299 4.84 -7.65 -30.78
C VAL A 299 3.79 -6.99 -31.68
N ARG A 300 3.48 -7.57 -32.85
CA ARG A 300 2.34 -7.18 -33.68
C ARG A 300 1.02 -7.36 -32.93
N PHE A 301 0.78 -8.53 -32.33
CA PHE A 301 -0.43 -8.81 -31.55
C PHE A 301 -0.63 -7.87 -30.35
N TYR A 302 0.47 -7.38 -29.74
CA TYR A 302 0.45 -6.36 -28.69
C TYR A 302 0.08 -4.95 -29.19
N LEU A 303 0.55 -4.53 -30.36
CA LEU A 303 0.52 -3.12 -30.79
C LEU A 303 -0.34 -2.79 -32.02
N THR A 304 -0.81 -3.79 -32.79
CA THR A 304 -1.72 -3.53 -33.93
C THR A 304 -3.01 -2.87 -33.44
N ALA A 305 -3.30 -1.67 -33.95
CA ALA A 305 -4.40 -0.84 -33.49
C ALA A 305 -5.75 -1.22 -34.13
N ASP A 306 -6.71 -1.72 -33.32
CA ASP A 306 -8.12 -1.86 -33.72
C ASP A 306 -8.93 -0.66 -33.25
N TRP A 307 -9.06 0.34 -34.13
CA TRP A 307 -9.79 1.58 -33.88
C TRP A 307 -11.27 1.38 -33.54
N LYS A 308 -11.88 0.24 -33.92
CA LYS A 308 -13.29 -0.05 -33.59
C LYS A 308 -13.49 -0.27 -32.08
N ARG A 309 -12.46 -0.75 -31.39
CA ARG A 309 -12.51 -0.99 -29.93
C ARG A 309 -12.76 0.27 -29.11
N LEU A 310 -12.30 1.44 -29.59
CA LEU A 310 -12.49 2.73 -28.92
C LEU A 310 -13.97 3.13 -28.77
N GLN A 311 -14.88 2.53 -29.54
CA GLN A 311 -16.33 2.73 -29.42
C GLN A 311 -16.95 1.97 -28.24
N SER A 312 -16.25 0.98 -27.66
CA SER A 312 -16.73 0.25 -26.49
C SER A 312 -16.42 0.98 -25.20
N ALA A 313 -17.44 1.29 -24.40
CA ALA A 313 -17.26 1.86 -23.05
C ALA A 313 -16.43 0.96 -22.11
N GLN A 314 -16.41 -0.37 -22.35
CA GLN A 314 -15.58 -1.30 -21.57
C GLN A 314 -14.08 -0.98 -21.70
N VAL A 315 -13.64 -0.53 -22.88
CA VAL A 315 -12.24 -0.17 -23.15
C VAL A 315 -11.81 1.06 -22.34
N TRP A 316 -12.73 2.01 -22.12
CA TRP A 316 -12.52 3.17 -21.27
C TRP A 316 -12.57 2.83 -19.78
N ASN A 317 -13.41 1.87 -19.38
CA ASN A 317 -13.41 1.36 -18.00
C ASN A 317 -12.12 0.58 -17.69
N ASP A 318 -11.72 -0.37 -18.54
CA ASP A 318 -10.47 -1.13 -18.38
C ASP A 318 -9.26 -0.20 -18.28
N ALA A 319 -9.23 0.86 -19.11
CA ALA A 319 -8.19 1.88 -19.05
C ALA A 319 -8.16 2.61 -17.71
N ALA A 320 -9.32 3.06 -17.21
CA ALA A 320 -9.43 3.72 -15.91
C ALA A 320 -9.06 2.76 -14.76
N SER A 321 -9.68 1.59 -14.71
CA SER A 321 -9.44 0.56 -13.70
C SER A 321 -7.96 0.14 -13.64
N GLN A 322 -7.26 0.07 -14.78
CA GLN A 322 -5.81 -0.16 -14.82
C GLN A 322 -5.01 1.03 -14.26
N ILE A 323 -5.41 2.28 -14.53
CA ILE A 323 -4.72 3.47 -14.00
C ILE A 323 -4.85 3.54 -12.47
N PHE A 324 -6.05 3.33 -11.91
CA PHE A 324 -6.26 3.34 -10.47
C PHE A 324 -5.49 2.22 -9.76
N TYR A 325 -5.58 0.99 -10.29
CA TYR A 325 -4.88 -0.16 -9.73
C TYR A 325 -3.34 -0.03 -9.85
N SER A 326 -2.82 0.46 -10.98
CA SER A 326 -1.38 0.57 -11.24
C SER A 326 -0.70 1.78 -10.60
N LEU A 327 -1.43 2.84 -10.26
CA LEU A 327 -0.88 3.93 -9.44
C LEU A 327 -1.17 3.73 -7.95
N GLY A 328 -1.99 2.75 -7.57
CA GLY A 328 -2.35 2.46 -6.17
C GLY A 328 -3.07 3.64 -5.48
N ILE A 329 -3.88 4.39 -6.25
CA ILE A 329 -4.60 5.59 -5.83
C ILE A 329 -5.83 5.21 -5.01
N GLY A 330 -6.01 5.84 -3.84
CA GLY A 330 -7.14 5.59 -2.94
C GLY A 330 -6.94 4.44 -1.96
N PHE A 331 -5.70 3.94 -1.82
CA PHE A 331 -5.33 2.88 -0.89
C PHE A 331 -4.63 3.45 0.37
N GLY A 332 -4.16 4.71 0.34
CA GLY A 332 -3.50 5.36 1.47
C GLY A 332 -2.02 5.02 1.65
N GLY A 333 -1.48 4.06 0.89
CA GLY A 333 -0.05 3.74 0.87
C GLY A 333 0.81 4.92 0.37
N LEU A 334 0.39 5.55 -0.73
CA LEU A 334 1.01 6.78 -1.26
C LEU A 334 1.02 7.90 -0.24
N LEU A 335 -0.15 8.17 0.37
CA LEU A 335 -0.33 9.21 1.38
C LEU A 335 0.61 8.99 2.57
N SER A 336 0.72 7.73 3.01
CA SER A 336 1.63 7.35 4.11
C SER A 336 3.09 7.54 3.73
N MET A 337 3.53 7.07 2.56
CA MET A 337 4.91 7.28 2.10
C MET A 337 5.27 8.77 1.93
N ALA A 338 4.34 9.57 1.40
CA ALA A 338 4.52 11.02 1.24
C ALA A 338 4.53 11.77 2.58
N SER A 339 3.79 11.29 3.59
CA SER A 339 3.77 11.89 4.93
C SER A 339 5.12 11.81 5.68
N TYR A 340 6.07 11.00 5.19
CA TYR A 340 7.45 10.91 5.69
C TYR A 340 8.44 11.76 4.89
N ASN A 341 7.98 12.55 3.91
CA ASN A 341 8.81 13.55 3.23
C ASN A 341 9.09 14.76 4.12
N LYS A 342 10.14 15.50 3.76
CA LYS A 342 10.31 16.88 4.25
C LYS A 342 9.24 17.77 3.62
N PHE A 343 8.75 18.75 4.37
CA PHE A 343 7.72 19.69 3.90
C PHE A 343 8.13 20.42 2.61
N ASP A 344 9.41 20.76 2.47
CA ASP A 344 9.99 21.48 1.33
C ASP A 344 10.25 20.61 0.08
N ASN A 345 9.85 19.34 0.10
CA ASN A 345 10.07 18.43 -1.02
C ASN A 345 9.17 18.75 -2.22
N ASN A 346 9.72 18.74 -3.44
CA ASN A 346 8.97 19.02 -4.66
C ASN A 346 8.07 17.84 -5.08
N VAL A 347 6.89 17.76 -4.46
CA VAL A 347 5.88 16.73 -4.69
C VAL A 347 5.35 16.69 -6.14
N ILE A 348 5.32 17.84 -6.84
CA ILE A 348 4.89 17.93 -8.24
C ILE A 348 5.88 17.20 -9.16
N ARG A 349 7.19 17.45 -8.99
CA ARG A 349 8.24 16.72 -9.74
C ARG A 349 8.13 15.22 -9.49
N ASP A 350 7.98 14.83 -8.23
CA ASP A 350 7.99 13.42 -7.85
C ASP A 350 6.76 12.68 -8.38
N THR A 351 5.57 13.30 -8.30
CA THR A 351 4.33 12.86 -8.94
C THR A 351 4.55 12.49 -10.40
N LEU A 352 5.14 13.42 -11.18
CA LEU A 352 5.39 13.21 -12.61
C LEU A 352 6.40 12.09 -12.86
N VAL A 353 7.51 12.05 -12.11
CA VAL A 353 8.56 11.03 -12.26
C VAL A 353 8.03 9.62 -11.95
N ILE A 354 7.30 9.45 -10.85
CA ILE A 354 6.78 8.13 -10.44
C ILE A 354 5.71 7.65 -11.43
N ALA A 355 4.76 8.50 -11.80
CA ALA A 355 3.68 8.12 -12.71
C ALA A 355 4.16 7.83 -14.15
N ILE A 356 5.09 8.64 -14.68
CA ILE A 356 5.72 8.35 -15.98
C ILE A 356 6.53 7.05 -15.90
N GLY A 357 7.31 6.84 -14.84
CA GLY A 357 8.04 5.60 -14.59
C GLY A 357 7.11 4.38 -14.60
N ASN A 358 6.00 4.45 -13.87
CA ASN A 358 4.97 3.41 -13.83
C ASN A 358 4.41 3.05 -15.22
N CYS A 359 3.99 4.06 -15.99
CA CYS A 359 3.42 3.87 -17.32
C CYS A 359 4.46 3.35 -18.34
N CYS A 360 5.68 3.89 -18.33
CA CYS A 360 6.78 3.38 -19.16
C CYS A 360 7.12 1.92 -18.82
N THR A 361 7.15 1.55 -17.53
CA THR A 361 7.46 0.18 -17.11
C THR A 361 6.40 -0.80 -17.59
N SER A 362 5.13 -0.42 -17.50
CA SER A 362 4.00 -1.20 -18.04
C SER A 362 4.14 -1.42 -19.55
N PHE A 363 4.49 -0.36 -20.30
CA PHE A 363 4.67 -0.41 -21.75
C PHE A 363 5.86 -1.29 -22.17
N PHE A 364 7.01 -1.17 -21.49
CA PHE A 364 8.20 -1.98 -21.75
C PHE A 364 8.04 -3.45 -21.32
N ALA A 365 7.39 -3.72 -20.18
CA ALA A 365 7.06 -5.08 -19.76
C ALA A 365 6.25 -5.81 -20.85
N GLY A 366 5.31 -5.11 -21.51
CA GLY A 366 4.56 -5.65 -22.63
C GLY A 366 5.42 -6.15 -23.81
N PHE A 367 6.58 -5.54 -24.08
CA PHE A 367 7.52 -6.07 -25.09
C PHE A 367 8.23 -7.35 -24.62
N ALA A 368 8.73 -7.39 -23.38
CA ALA A 368 9.32 -8.60 -22.78
C ALA A 368 8.31 -9.77 -22.80
N ILE A 369 7.06 -9.47 -22.47
CA ILE A 369 5.93 -10.39 -22.45
C ILE A 369 5.60 -10.91 -23.85
N PHE A 370 5.28 -10.02 -24.80
CA PHE A 370 4.70 -10.46 -26.05
C PHE A 370 5.72 -11.04 -27.03
N SER A 371 6.98 -10.61 -26.97
CA SER A 371 8.04 -11.27 -27.77
C SER A 371 8.23 -12.74 -27.39
N VAL A 372 8.18 -13.06 -26.09
CA VAL A 372 8.28 -14.45 -25.57
C VAL A 372 7.01 -15.26 -25.86
N LEU A 373 5.81 -14.67 -25.75
CA LEU A 373 4.57 -15.33 -26.15
C LEU A 373 4.47 -15.55 -27.67
N GLY A 374 5.01 -14.63 -28.48
CA GLY A 374 5.13 -14.80 -29.93
C GLY A 374 6.00 -15.99 -30.31
N HIS A 375 7.11 -16.20 -29.59
CA HIS A 375 7.93 -17.41 -29.75
C HIS A 375 7.18 -18.69 -29.36
N MET A 376 6.42 -18.68 -28.26
CA MET A 376 5.60 -19.85 -27.88
C MET A 376 4.55 -20.16 -28.95
N ALA A 377 3.84 -19.13 -29.46
CA ALA A 377 2.85 -19.24 -30.51
C ALA A 377 3.44 -19.86 -31.79
N TRP A 378 4.61 -19.37 -32.22
CA TRP A 378 5.36 -19.91 -33.36
C TRP A 378 5.82 -21.36 -33.13
N LYS A 379 6.42 -21.68 -31.97
CA LYS A 379 6.92 -23.03 -31.67
C LYS A 379 5.79 -24.06 -31.50
N LYS A 380 4.59 -23.63 -31.10
CA LYS A 380 3.36 -24.44 -31.06
C LYS A 380 2.56 -24.44 -32.38
N GLN A 381 2.91 -23.60 -33.36
CA GLN A 381 2.14 -23.38 -34.60
C GLN A 381 0.67 -22.97 -34.35
N VAL A 382 0.43 -22.08 -33.37
CA VAL A 382 -0.90 -21.55 -33.04
C VAL A 382 -0.92 -20.00 -33.04
N PRO A 383 -2.07 -19.34 -33.22
CA PRO A 383 -2.17 -17.89 -33.09
C PRO A 383 -1.82 -17.39 -31.69
N VAL A 384 -1.20 -16.21 -31.56
CA VAL A 384 -0.79 -15.62 -30.27
C VAL A 384 -1.96 -15.50 -29.29
N GLY A 385 -3.16 -15.17 -29.76
CA GLY A 385 -4.40 -15.13 -28.96
C GLY A 385 -4.90 -16.49 -28.43
N LYS A 386 -4.19 -17.60 -28.70
CA LYS A 386 -4.42 -18.92 -28.08
C LYS A 386 -3.40 -19.25 -26.98
N VAL A 387 -2.36 -18.45 -26.80
CA VAL A 387 -1.35 -18.59 -25.73
C VAL A 387 -1.34 -17.41 -24.76
N ALA A 388 -2.04 -16.32 -25.08
CA ALA A 388 -2.30 -15.21 -24.17
C ALA A 388 -3.54 -15.47 -23.31
N ASP A 389 -3.32 -15.83 -22.05
CA ASP A 389 -4.34 -15.96 -21.00
C ASP A 389 -4.50 -14.65 -20.19
N SER A 390 -5.29 -14.66 -19.11
CA SER A 390 -5.65 -13.50 -18.30
C SER A 390 -5.24 -13.66 -16.83
N GLY A 391 -4.97 -12.53 -16.15
CA GLY A 391 -4.72 -12.50 -14.71
C GLY A 391 -3.59 -13.45 -14.26
N PRO A 392 -3.77 -14.20 -13.15
CA PRO A 392 -2.77 -15.18 -12.67
C PRO A 392 -2.44 -16.28 -13.69
N GLY A 393 -3.37 -16.67 -14.58
CA GLY A 393 -3.11 -17.70 -15.59
C GLY A 393 -2.03 -17.29 -16.59
N LEU A 394 -2.01 -16.02 -17.01
CA LEU A 394 -0.92 -15.48 -17.82
C LEU A 394 0.44 -15.59 -17.09
N ALA A 395 0.45 -15.36 -15.77
CA ALA A 395 1.63 -15.34 -14.93
C ALA A 395 2.20 -16.73 -14.58
N PHE A 396 1.32 -17.68 -14.28
CA PHE A 396 1.67 -19.00 -13.72
C PHE A 396 1.42 -20.18 -14.69
N VAL A 397 0.74 -19.95 -15.80
CA VAL A 397 0.57 -20.94 -16.89
C VAL A 397 1.31 -20.50 -18.16
N ALA A 398 1.03 -19.31 -18.69
CA ALA A 398 1.53 -18.91 -20.01
C ALA A 398 3.04 -18.62 -20.05
N TYR A 399 3.58 -17.75 -19.17
CA TYR A 399 5.03 -17.54 -19.15
C TYR A 399 5.82 -18.77 -18.72
N PRO A 400 5.45 -19.55 -17.68
CA PRO A 400 6.28 -20.66 -17.24
C PRO A 400 6.41 -21.73 -18.33
N GLU A 401 5.34 -21.95 -19.11
CA GLU A 401 5.42 -22.75 -20.34
C GLU A 401 6.31 -22.10 -21.42
N ALA A 402 6.19 -20.80 -21.67
CA ALA A 402 7.02 -20.11 -22.67
C ALA A 402 8.53 -20.10 -22.30
N LEU A 403 8.85 -19.95 -21.02
CA LEU A 403 10.22 -20.01 -20.48
C LEU A 403 10.76 -21.44 -20.47
N ALA A 404 9.91 -22.44 -20.24
CA ALA A 404 10.26 -23.86 -20.39
C ALA A 404 10.67 -24.23 -21.82
N LEU A 405 10.22 -23.48 -22.84
CA LEU A 405 10.61 -23.69 -24.24
C LEU A 405 11.98 -23.06 -24.61
N LEU A 406 12.60 -22.28 -23.73
CA LEU A 406 13.88 -21.61 -23.98
C LEU A 406 15.08 -22.50 -23.59
N PRO A 407 16.20 -22.45 -24.33
CA PRO A 407 17.45 -23.05 -23.86
C PRO A 407 17.90 -22.37 -22.55
N GLY A 408 18.24 -23.18 -21.55
CA GLY A 408 18.52 -22.70 -20.20
C GLY A 408 17.27 -22.29 -19.40
N SER A 409 16.11 -22.89 -19.69
CA SER A 409 14.79 -22.60 -19.09
C SER A 409 14.79 -22.36 -17.57
N THR A 410 15.55 -23.14 -16.80
CA THR A 410 15.81 -22.94 -15.36
C THR A 410 16.25 -21.52 -15.01
N PHE A 411 17.25 -20.97 -15.72
CA PHE A 411 17.77 -19.62 -15.47
C PHE A 411 16.72 -18.55 -15.74
N TRP A 412 16.01 -18.66 -16.87
CA TRP A 412 14.95 -17.70 -17.22
C TRP A 412 13.79 -17.73 -16.23
N SER A 413 13.44 -18.92 -15.73
CA SER A 413 12.38 -19.09 -14.72
C SER A 413 12.77 -18.51 -13.37
N ILE A 414 14.00 -18.76 -12.90
CA ILE A 414 14.52 -18.16 -11.65
C ILE A 414 14.50 -16.62 -11.74
N LEU A 415 14.99 -16.03 -12.84
CA LEU A 415 14.95 -14.58 -13.02
C LEU A 415 13.52 -14.03 -13.06
N PHE A 416 12.62 -14.70 -13.79
CA PHE A 416 11.23 -14.28 -13.94
C PHE A 416 10.47 -14.32 -12.60
N PHE A 417 10.54 -15.42 -11.86
CA PHE A 417 9.86 -15.53 -10.57
C PHE A 417 10.52 -14.68 -9.48
N LEU A 418 11.83 -14.47 -9.51
CA LEU A 418 12.47 -13.51 -8.61
C LEU A 418 12.03 -12.07 -8.91
N MET A 419 11.86 -11.69 -10.19
CA MET A 419 11.28 -10.40 -10.58
C MET A 419 9.83 -10.26 -10.09
N LEU A 420 8.97 -11.25 -10.34
CA LEU A 420 7.60 -11.22 -9.82
C LEU A 420 7.59 -11.14 -8.28
N PHE A 421 8.54 -11.79 -7.60
CA PHE A 421 8.62 -11.76 -6.15
C PHE A 421 8.93 -10.35 -5.63
N THR A 422 9.92 -9.65 -6.20
CA THR A 422 10.25 -8.29 -5.76
C THR A 422 9.16 -7.27 -6.12
N LEU A 423 8.56 -7.37 -7.32
CA LEU A 423 7.38 -6.59 -7.71
C LEU A 423 6.18 -6.80 -6.79
N GLY A 424 5.98 -8.02 -6.28
CA GLY A 424 4.94 -8.31 -5.31
C GLY A 424 5.25 -7.69 -3.95
N VAL A 425 6.47 -7.89 -3.47
CA VAL A 425 6.91 -7.43 -2.15
C VAL A 425 6.81 -5.90 -1.98
N ASP A 426 7.20 -5.11 -2.99
CA ASP A 426 7.18 -3.64 -2.89
C ASP A 426 5.76 -3.04 -2.87
N THR A 427 4.83 -3.53 -3.70
CA THR A 427 3.41 -3.14 -3.61
C THR A 427 2.83 -3.48 -2.23
N LEU A 428 3.19 -4.64 -1.66
CA LEU A 428 2.72 -5.04 -0.34
C LEU A 428 3.35 -4.22 0.78
N PHE A 429 4.61 -3.76 0.67
CA PHE A 429 5.19 -2.79 1.59
C PHE A 429 4.38 -1.50 1.64
N GLY A 430 4.05 -0.89 0.51
CA GLY A 430 3.29 0.37 0.52
C GLY A 430 1.87 0.23 1.09
N ASN A 431 1.19 -0.89 0.83
CA ASN A 431 -0.10 -1.20 1.47
C ASN A 431 0.04 -1.40 2.99
N MET A 432 1.05 -2.14 3.44
CA MET A 432 1.25 -2.45 4.85
C MET A 432 1.79 -1.26 5.67
N GLU A 433 2.65 -0.42 5.09
CA GLU A 433 3.01 0.88 5.67
C GLU A 433 1.75 1.76 5.74
N GLY A 434 0.92 1.78 4.68
CA GLY A 434 -0.41 2.42 4.69
C GLY A 434 -1.30 2.03 5.88
N ILE A 435 -1.43 0.72 6.11
CA ILE A 435 -2.22 0.16 7.22
C ILE A 435 -1.61 0.53 8.57
N THR A 436 -0.30 0.35 8.74
CA THR A 436 0.37 0.54 10.04
C THR A 436 0.49 2.01 10.42
N THR A 437 0.80 2.91 9.47
CA THR A 437 0.87 4.36 9.69
C THR A 437 -0.49 4.93 10.08
N ALA A 438 -1.59 4.50 9.44
CA ALA A 438 -2.94 4.94 9.80
C ALA A 438 -3.29 4.61 11.27
N VAL A 439 -2.94 3.40 11.73
CA VAL A 439 -3.25 2.95 13.10
C VAL A 439 -2.31 3.57 14.14
N ILE A 440 -1.02 3.73 13.85
CA ILE A 440 -0.01 4.29 14.77
C ILE A 440 -0.17 5.82 14.96
N ASP A 441 -0.73 6.53 13.98
CA ASP A 441 -1.06 7.96 14.11
C ASP A 441 -2.41 8.24 14.77
N GLU A 442 -3.33 7.27 14.80
CA GLU A 442 -4.58 7.36 15.59
C GLU A 442 -4.43 6.82 17.02
N ILE A 443 -3.49 5.89 17.26
CA ILE A 443 -3.27 5.26 18.57
C ILE A 443 -1.82 5.50 19.04
N PRO A 444 -1.54 6.65 19.69
CA PRO A 444 -0.18 7.01 20.12
C PRO A 444 0.49 6.00 21.05
N SER A 445 -0.28 5.21 21.80
CA SER A 445 0.23 4.17 22.70
C SER A 445 0.92 3.00 21.97
N LEU A 446 0.79 2.89 20.64
CA LEU A 446 1.49 1.93 19.78
C LEU A 446 2.81 2.47 19.19
N ARG A 447 3.19 3.73 19.47
CA ARG A 447 4.42 4.35 18.95
C ARG A 447 5.71 3.83 19.59
N ASP A 448 5.62 3.24 20.79
CA ASP A 448 6.73 2.50 21.41
C ASP A 448 7.22 1.37 20.49
N TRP A 449 8.53 1.16 20.43
CA TRP A 449 9.16 0.15 19.58
C TRP A 449 8.58 -1.26 19.83
N LYS A 450 8.48 -1.70 21.09
CA LYS A 450 8.03 -3.06 21.42
C LYS A 450 6.57 -3.24 21.01
N ARG A 451 5.72 -2.24 21.25
CA ARG A 451 4.31 -2.24 20.85
C ARG A 451 4.12 -2.14 19.34
N LYS A 452 4.90 -1.33 18.62
CA LYS A 452 4.91 -1.27 17.15
C LYS A 452 5.27 -2.64 16.55
N THR A 453 6.35 -3.26 17.03
CA THR A 453 6.76 -4.59 16.56
C THR A 453 5.71 -5.68 16.88
N LEU A 454 5.13 -5.67 18.07
CA LEU A 454 4.08 -6.64 18.45
C LEU A 454 2.80 -6.45 17.62
N PHE A 455 2.38 -5.20 17.37
CA PHE A 455 1.26 -4.88 16.51
C PHE A 455 1.49 -5.34 15.06
N LEU A 456 2.68 -5.07 14.49
CA LEU A 456 3.06 -5.53 13.16
C LEU A 456 3.09 -7.07 13.07
N ALA A 457 3.63 -7.75 14.09
CA ALA A 457 3.63 -9.22 14.16
C ALA A 457 2.20 -9.79 14.19
N ALA A 458 1.33 -9.23 15.04
CA ALA A 458 -0.07 -9.63 15.15
C ALA A 458 -0.87 -9.37 13.87
N LEU A 459 -0.58 -8.25 13.18
CA LEU A 459 -1.19 -7.90 11.89
C LEU A 459 -0.80 -8.89 10.78
N CYS A 460 0.51 -9.13 10.59
CA CYS A 460 0.99 -10.11 9.62
C CYS A 460 0.49 -11.53 9.92
N PHE A 461 0.42 -11.93 11.20
CA PHE A 461 -0.12 -13.24 11.59
C PHE A 461 -1.63 -13.34 11.39
N GLY A 462 -2.39 -12.26 11.65
CA GLY A 462 -3.82 -12.18 11.36
C GLY A 462 -4.11 -12.31 9.86
N PHE A 463 -3.36 -11.59 9.02
CA PHE A 463 -3.48 -11.72 7.57
C PHE A 463 -2.97 -13.08 7.04
N TYR A 464 -2.00 -13.73 7.69
CA TYR A 464 -1.64 -15.12 7.40
C TYR A 464 -2.82 -16.07 7.63
N LEU A 465 -3.45 -16.03 8.82
CA LEU A 465 -4.59 -16.89 9.16
C LEU A 465 -5.79 -16.69 8.24
N LEU A 466 -6.11 -15.43 7.89
CA LEU A 466 -7.17 -15.11 6.93
C LEU A 466 -6.80 -15.55 5.50
N GLY A 467 -5.53 -15.45 5.13
CA GLY A 467 -5.01 -15.88 3.83
C GLY A 467 -5.07 -17.40 3.61
N LEU A 468 -5.13 -18.22 4.67
CA LEU A 468 -5.25 -19.68 4.56
C LEU A 468 -6.47 -20.13 3.74
N LEU A 469 -7.58 -19.39 3.78
CA LEU A 469 -8.78 -19.68 2.99
C LEU A 469 -8.50 -19.59 1.47
N LEU A 470 -7.68 -18.63 1.05
CA LEU A 470 -7.38 -18.34 -0.36
C LEU A 470 -6.37 -19.34 -0.97
N ILE A 471 -5.72 -20.15 -0.13
CA ILE A 471 -4.81 -21.25 -0.53
C ILE A 471 -5.37 -22.64 -0.18
N THR A 472 -6.68 -22.75 -0.03
CA THR A 472 -7.39 -24.04 -0.09
C THR A 472 -7.51 -24.53 -1.54
N GLU A 473 -7.95 -25.78 -1.75
CA GLU A 473 -8.14 -26.35 -3.10
C GLU A 473 -9.11 -25.53 -3.96
N GLY A 474 -10.23 -25.08 -3.38
CA GLY A 474 -11.16 -24.10 -3.95
C GLY A 474 -10.78 -22.64 -3.65
N GLY A 475 -9.60 -22.39 -3.08
CA GLY A 475 -9.15 -21.08 -2.60
C GLY A 475 -9.05 -20.02 -3.70
N ILE A 476 -8.79 -20.45 -4.94
CA ILE A 476 -8.81 -19.57 -6.11
C ILE A 476 -10.19 -18.91 -6.34
N TYR A 477 -11.29 -19.57 -5.97
CA TYR A 477 -12.62 -18.97 -6.05
C TYR A 477 -12.80 -17.82 -5.06
N TRP A 478 -12.23 -17.96 -3.85
CA TRP A 478 -12.22 -16.91 -2.83
C TRP A 478 -11.28 -15.77 -3.21
N PHE A 479 -10.09 -16.08 -3.72
CA PHE A 479 -9.13 -15.12 -4.29
C PHE A 479 -9.80 -14.25 -5.36
N THR A 480 -10.39 -14.85 -6.41
CA THR A 480 -10.99 -14.10 -7.52
C THR A 480 -12.22 -13.31 -7.09
N LEU A 481 -12.96 -13.75 -6.06
CA LEU A 481 -14.06 -12.95 -5.50
C LEU A 481 -13.53 -11.67 -4.82
N ILE A 482 -12.48 -11.79 -4.01
CA ILE A 482 -11.91 -10.65 -3.27
C ILE A 482 -11.21 -9.68 -4.23
N ASP A 483 -10.40 -10.16 -5.18
CA ASP A 483 -9.74 -9.35 -6.21
C ASP A 483 -10.77 -8.56 -7.05
N SER A 484 -11.86 -9.22 -7.49
CA SER A 484 -12.88 -8.58 -8.34
C SER A 484 -13.71 -7.49 -7.65
N TYR A 485 -13.87 -7.56 -6.32
CA TYR A 485 -14.78 -6.67 -5.58
C TYR A 485 -14.09 -5.66 -4.65
N SER A 486 -12.90 -5.98 -4.10
CA SER A 486 -12.20 -5.13 -3.12
C SER A 486 -11.79 -3.76 -3.70
N THR A 487 -11.33 -3.73 -4.95
CA THR A 487 -10.96 -2.49 -5.66
C THR A 487 -12.02 -2.05 -6.69
N SER A 488 -13.28 -2.48 -6.51
CA SER A 488 -14.40 -2.15 -7.41
C SER A 488 -15.03 -0.79 -7.05
N PHE A 489 -16.35 -0.63 -7.20
CA PHE A 489 -17.09 0.61 -6.93
C PHE A 489 -16.75 1.28 -5.58
N GLY A 490 -16.41 0.50 -4.54
CA GLY A 490 -16.02 1.03 -3.23
C GLY A 490 -14.81 1.96 -3.28
N LEU A 491 -13.75 1.56 -4.01
CA LEU A 491 -12.54 2.36 -4.21
C LEU A 491 -12.82 3.62 -5.05
N ILE A 492 -13.63 3.48 -6.11
CA ILE A 492 -14.04 4.60 -6.97
C ILE A 492 -14.87 5.63 -6.17
N ILE A 493 -15.73 5.20 -5.26
CA ILE A 493 -16.47 6.09 -4.34
C ILE A 493 -15.51 6.78 -3.35
N ILE A 494 -14.57 6.04 -2.74
CA ILE A 494 -13.56 6.61 -1.82
C ILE A 494 -12.73 7.70 -2.50
N THR A 495 -12.23 7.46 -3.71
CA THR A 495 -11.46 8.45 -4.48
C THR A 495 -12.29 9.62 -4.99
N LEU A 496 -13.57 9.41 -5.33
CA LEU A 496 -14.51 10.49 -5.67
C LEU A 496 -14.77 11.41 -4.48
N PHE A 497 -15.04 10.87 -3.29
CA PHE A 497 -15.20 11.68 -2.09
C PHE A 497 -13.90 12.33 -1.63
N MET A 498 -12.73 11.72 -1.88
CA MET A 498 -11.43 12.39 -1.68
C MET A 498 -11.31 13.62 -2.58
N CYS A 499 -11.58 13.47 -3.87
CA CYS A 499 -11.51 14.54 -4.86
C CYS A 499 -12.48 15.67 -4.55
N LEU A 500 -13.75 15.35 -4.32
CA LEU A 500 -14.79 16.32 -3.97
C LEU A 500 -14.51 17.00 -2.61
N GLY A 501 -13.99 16.23 -1.64
CA GLY A 501 -13.63 16.73 -0.32
C GLY A 501 -12.54 17.79 -0.36
N VAL A 502 -11.41 17.48 -0.99
CA VAL A 502 -10.31 18.43 -1.12
C VAL A 502 -10.70 19.61 -2.01
N ALA A 503 -11.41 19.38 -3.11
CA ALA A 503 -11.77 20.45 -4.06
C ALA A 503 -12.84 21.43 -3.54
N PHE A 504 -13.88 20.93 -2.83
CA PHE A 504 -15.05 21.74 -2.46
C PHE A 504 -15.26 21.92 -0.94
N PHE A 505 -14.88 20.97 -0.09
CA PHE A 505 -15.08 21.09 1.37
C PHE A 505 -13.89 21.77 2.05
N TYR A 506 -12.67 21.32 1.75
CA TYR A 506 -11.43 21.99 2.19
C TYR A 506 -11.12 23.22 1.31
N GLY A 507 -11.41 23.11 0.01
CA GLY A 507 -11.36 24.20 -0.96
C GLY A 507 -10.10 24.17 -1.82
N VAL A 508 -10.28 23.99 -3.13
CA VAL A 508 -9.17 23.83 -4.09
C VAL A 508 -8.17 24.99 -4.10
N ASN A 509 -8.60 26.22 -3.77
CA ASN A 509 -7.72 27.38 -3.68
C ASN A 509 -6.74 27.26 -2.50
N GLN A 510 -7.21 26.82 -1.33
CA GLN A 510 -6.34 26.57 -0.18
C GLN A 510 -5.38 25.41 -0.49
N PHE A 511 -5.88 24.32 -1.09
CA PHE A 511 -5.03 23.19 -1.45
C PHE A 511 -3.95 23.54 -2.50
N CYS A 512 -4.26 24.41 -3.48
CA CYS A 512 -3.25 24.93 -4.39
C CYS A 512 -2.20 25.81 -3.67
N GLN A 513 -2.61 26.63 -2.69
CA GLN A 513 -1.67 27.41 -1.87
C GLN A 513 -0.78 26.51 -1.02
N ASP A 514 -1.35 25.49 -0.37
CA ASP A 514 -0.64 24.49 0.43
C ASP A 514 0.47 23.79 -0.36
N ILE A 515 0.23 23.50 -1.65
CA ILE A 515 1.23 22.93 -2.56
C ILE A 515 2.31 23.96 -2.94
N VAL A 516 1.96 25.24 -3.14
CA VAL A 516 2.95 26.30 -3.38
C VAL A 516 3.84 26.52 -2.16
N ASP A 517 3.25 26.51 -0.97
CA ASP A 517 3.94 26.67 0.32
C ASP A 517 4.93 25.53 0.59
N MET A 518 4.56 24.29 0.24
CA MET A 518 5.51 23.16 0.25
C MET A 518 6.63 23.33 -0.79
N VAL A 519 6.29 23.60 -2.06
CA VAL A 519 7.29 23.60 -3.14
C VAL A 519 8.31 24.74 -2.99
N CYS A 520 7.96 25.85 -2.32
CA CYS A 520 8.79 27.00 -1.93
C CYS A 520 9.54 27.75 -3.05
N ARG A 521 10.32 27.06 -3.88
CA ARG A 521 10.96 27.56 -5.12
C ARG A 521 10.15 27.16 -6.35
N CYS A 522 8.85 27.47 -6.34
CA CYS A 522 7.88 27.08 -7.36
C CYS A 522 8.09 27.92 -8.65
N PRO A 523 8.60 27.37 -9.77
CA PRO A 523 8.88 28.17 -10.97
C PRO A 523 7.58 28.54 -11.73
N PRO A 524 7.61 29.50 -12.68
CA PRO A 524 6.39 29.97 -13.36
C PRO A 524 5.57 28.86 -14.06
N TRP A 525 6.22 27.86 -14.65
CA TRP A 525 5.55 26.70 -15.26
C TRP A 525 4.76 25.85 -14.25
N CYS A 526 5.16 25.89 -12.97
CA CYS A 526 4.60 25.07 -11.91
C CYS A 526 3.26 25.64 -11.42
N ALA A 527 3.13 26.96 -11.39
CA ALA A 527 1.85 27.65 -11.20
C ALA A 527 0.89 27.39 -12.38
N GLN A 528 1.39 27.41 -13.62
CA GLN A 528 0.58 27.06 -14.81
C GLN A 528 0.08 25.60 -14.75
N LEU A 529 0.93 24.67 -14.32
CA LEU A 529 0.58 23.27 -14.15
C LEU A 529 -0.45 23.05 -13.02
N LEU A 530 -0.43 23.86 -11.96
CA LEU A 530 -1.46 23.84 -10.91
C LEU A 530 -2.83 24.32 -11.42
N ILE A 531 -2.91 25.20 -12.43
CA ILE A 531 -4.19 25.57 -13.07
C ILE A 531 -4.80 24.35 -13.77
N TYR A 532 -3.98 23.57 -14.48
CA TYR A 532 -4.40 22.30 -15.09
C TYR A 532 -4.92 21.29 -14.05
N PHE A 533 -4.17 21.07 -12.96
CA PHE A 533 -4.60 20.16 -11.90
C PHE A 533 -5.88 20.63 -11.20
N LYS A 534 -6.02 21.94 -10.93
CA LYS A 534 -7.25 22.54 -10.40
C LYS A 534 -8.46 22.33 -11.33
N ALA A 535 -8.29 22.49 -12.64
CA ALA A 535 -9.35 22.20 -13.62
C ALA A 535 -9.74 20.71 -13.62
N CYS A 536 -8.77 19.80 -13.43
CA CYS A 536 -9.05 18.38 -13.27
C CYS A 536 -9.85 18.10 -11.99
N TRP A 537 -9.36 18.52 -10.83
CA TRP A 537 -10.01 18.27 -9.53
C TRP A 537 -11.42 18.85 -9.40
N VAL A 538 -11.70 20.00 -10.02
CA VAL A 538 -13.02 20.64 -9.96
C VAL A 538 -14.01 20.07 -10.98
N PHE A 539 -13.54 19.63 -12.16
CA PHE A 539 -14.43 19.27 -13.28
C PHE A 539 -14.14 17.89 -13.89
N PHE A 540 -12.98 17.70 -14.52
CA PHE A 540 -12.74 16.49 -15.31
C PHE A 540 -12.67 15.22 -14.46
N THR A 541 -11.96 15.26 -13.33
CA THR A 541 -11.76 14.09 -12.47
C THR A 541 -13.06 13.61 -11.82
N PRO A 542 -13.89 14.47 -11.18
CA PRO A 542 -15.19 14.03 -10.65
C PRO A 542 -16.14 13.50 -11.74
N LEU A 543 -16.19 14.14 -12.91
CA LEU A 543 -17.07 13.72 -14.01
C LEU A 543 -16.66 12.35 -14.58
N LEU A 544 -15.36 12.12 -14.79
CA LEU A 544 -14.86 10.83 -15.25
C LEU A 544 -15.05 9.74 -14.19
N LEU A 545 -14.83 10.04 -12.90
CA LEU A 545 -15.11 9.12 -11.80
C LEU A 545 -16.59 8.71 -11.73
N LEU A 546 -17.52 9.64 -11.91
CA LEU A 546 -18.96 9.34 -11.98
C LEU A 546 -19.32 8.46 -13.19
N PHE A 547 -18.70 8.71 -14.35
CA PHE A 547 -18.86 7.87 -15.54
C PHE A 547 -18.32 6.44 -15.33
N ILE A 548 -17.12 6.31 -14.76
CA ILE A 548 -16.50 5.02 -14.40
C ILE A 548 -17.40 4.26 -13.42
N LEU A 549 -17.89 4.93 -12.37
CA LEU A 549 -18.76 4.36 -11.34
C LEU A 549 -20.09 3.86 -11.93
N PHE A 550 -20.72 4.66 -12.79
CA PHE A 550 -21.92 4.26 -13.52
C PHE A 550 -21.68 3.02 -14.39
N TYR A 551 -20.56 2.96 -15.12
CA TYR A 551 -20.21 1.78 -15.91
C TYR A 551 -19.96 0.54 -15.05
N ILE A 552 -19.29 0.66 -13.89
CA ILE A 552 -19.09 -0.46 -12.96
C ILE A 552 -20.43 -1.03 -12.48
N PHE A 553 -21.41 -0.18 -12.17
CA PHE A 553 -22.76 -0.65 -11.82
C PHE A 553 -23.47 -1.34 -12.99
N LEU A 554 -23.32 -0.85 -14.22
CA LEU A 554 -23.84 -1.53 -15.41
C LEU A 554 -23.16 -2.88 -15.68
N GLU A 555 -21.83 -2.97 -15.59
CA GLU A 555 -21.10 -4.21 -15.83
C GLU A 555 -21.39 -5.23 -14.72
N MET A 556 -21.45 -4.82 -13.45
CA MET A 556 -21.82 -5.68 -12.32
C MET A 556 -23.26 -6.23 -12.41
N TYR A 557 -24.17 -5.53 -13.11
CA TYR A 557 -25.53 -6.01 -13.37
C TYR A 557 -25.59 -6.96 -14.57
N ASN A 558 -24.92 -6.62 -15.68
CA ASN A 558 -25.02 -7.35 -16.95
C ASN A 558 -24.05 -8.55 -17.07
N THR A 559 -22.89 -8.48 -16.41
CA THR A 559 -21.80 -9.46 -16.53
C THR A 559 -21.73 -10.35 -15.29
N ALA A 560 -21.76 -11.65 -15.50
CA ALA A 560 -21.54 -12.61 -14.43
C ALA A 560 -20.05 -12.79 -14.13
N LEU A 561 -19.65 -12.62 -12.86
CA LEU A 561 -18.34 -13.08 -12.38
C LEU A 561 -18.21 -14.60 -12.62
N ARG A 562 -17.08 -15.00 -13.22
CA ARG A 562 -16.73 -16.37 -13.59
C ARG A 562 -15.24 -16.63 -13.34
N TYR A 563 -14.88 -17.88 -13.09
CA TYR A 563 -13.50 -18.36 -13.11
C TYR A 563 -13.42 -19.63 -13.97
N GLY A 564 -12.73 -19.56 -15.10
CA GLY A 564 -12.81 -20.60 -16.14
C GLY A 564 -14.26 -20.85 -16.58
N SER A 565 -14.73 -22.09 -16.45
CA SER A 565 -16.12 -22.49 -16.73
C SER A 565 -17.09 -22.28 -15.56
N TYR A 566 -16.60 -21.98 -14.35
CA TYR A 566 -17.44 -21.82 -13.15
C TYR A 566 -18.07 -20.42 -13.12
N GLU A 567 -19.38 -20.35 -12.87
CA GLU A 567 -20.09 -19.10 -12.61
C GLU A 567 -20.45 -18.93 -11.13
N TYR A 568 -20.23 -17.73 -10.60
CA TYR A 568 -20.41 -17.46 -9.18
C TYR A 568 -21.88 -17.43 -8.76
N PRO A 569 -22.25 -18.12 -7.66
CA PRO A 569 -23.62 -18.12 -7.16
C PRO A 569 -24.04 -16.72 -6.67
N ARG A 570 -25.35 -16.47 -6.64
CA ARG A 570 -25.91 -15.16 -6.23
C ARG A 570 -25.44 -14.70 -4.85
N TRP A 571 -25.27 -15.62 -3.90
CA TRP A 571 -24.75 -15.30 -2.56
C TRP A 571 -23.28 -14.85 -2.60
N GLY A 572 -22.46 -15.41 -3.49
CA GLY A 572 -21.07 -14.99 -3.69
C GLY A 572 -20.98 -13.59 -4.27
N LYS A 573 -21.77 -13.31 -5.32
CA LYS A 573 -21.90 -11.95 -5.90
C LYS A 573 -22.38 -10.95 -4.84
N ALA A 574 -23.37 -11.31 -4.01
CA ALA A 574 -23.85 -10.48 -2.91
C ALA A 574 -22.77 -10.22 -1.83
N LEU A 575 -22.00 -11.25 -1.45
CA LEU A 575 -20.88 -11.11 -0.51
C LEU A 575 -19.79 -10.15 -1.04
N GLY A 576 -19.47 -10.24 -2.33
CA GLY A 576 -18.58 -9.28 -3.00
C GLY A 576 -19.11 -7.84 -2.96
N VAL A 577 -20.40 -7.64 -3.23
CA VAL A 577 -21.04 -6.32 -3.07
C VAL A 577 -20.98 -5.84 -1.62
N CYS A 578 -21.18 -6.73 -0.63
CA CYS A 578 -21.02 -6.37 0.79
C CYS A 578 -19.60 -5.92 1.15
N MET A 579 -18.55 -6.50 0.53
CA MET A 579 -17.16 -6.02 0.71
C MET A 579 -17.00 -4.58 0.19
N GLY A 580 -17.46 -4.31 -1.04
CA GLY A 580 -17.38 -2.95 -1.62
C GLY A 580 -18.19 -1.91 -0.84
N VAL A 581 -19.38 -2.29 -0.35
CA VAL A 581 -20.21 -1.44 0.53
C VAL A 581 -19.51 -1.19 1.87
N LEU A 582 -18.91 -2.20 2.49
CA LEU A 582 -18.22 -2.08 3.78
C LEU A 582 -17.07 -1.05 3.74
N CYS A 583 -16.39 -0.93 2.60
CA CYS A 583 -15.36 0.08 2.37
C CYS A 583 -15.95 1.50 2.24
N CYS A 584 -16.98 1.72 1.41
CA CYS A 584 -17.50 3.06 1.16
C CYS A 584 -18.50 3.58 2.21
N ILE A 585 -19.19 2.70 2.95
CA ILE A 585 -20.14 3.09 4.02
C ILE A 585 -19.46 3.80 5.20
N GLN A 586 -18.13 3.67 5.32
CA GLN A 586 -17.34 4.41 6.30
C GLN A 586 -17.50 5.93 6.15
N ILE A 587 -17.67 6.43 4.91
CA ILE A 587 -17.77 7.86 4.62
C ILE A 587 -19.00 8.48 5.33
N PRO A 588 -20.26 8.05 5.07
CA PRO A 588 -21.42 8.57 5.80
C PRO A 588 -21.42 8.19 7.29
N LEU A 589 -20.88 7.02 7.67
CA LEU A 589 -20.82 6.60 9.08
C LEU A 589 -19.96 7.55 9.92
N TRP A 590 -18.75 7.87 9.45
CA TRP A 590 -17.87 8.80 10.17
C TRP A 590 -18.30 10.26 10.03
N ALA A 591 -18.95 10.64 8.92
CA ALA A 591 -19.61 11.94 8.80
C ALA A 591 -20.69 12.14 9.89
N ALA A 592 -21.53 11.13 10.12
CA ALA A 592 -22.51 11.14 11.20
C ALA A 592 -21.82 11.23 12.58
N VAL A 593 -20.78 10.43 12.85
CA VAL A 593 -20.01 10.49 14.10
C VAL A 593 -19.39 11.87 14.33
N ALA A 594 -18.87 12.53 13.29
CA ALA A 594 -18.34 13.88 13.39
C ALA A 594 -19.42 14.91 13.76
N ILE A 595 -20.57 14.88 13.07
CA ILE A 595 -21.70 15.80 13.33
C ILE A 595 -22.28 15.57 14.74
N PHE A 596 -22.44 14.32 15.19
CA PHE A 596 -23.04 14.03 16.50
C PHE A 596 -22.11 14.35 17.69
N ARG A 597 -20.78 14.34 17.50
CA ARG A 597 -19.82 14.77 18.52
C ARG A 597 -19.80 16.28 18.76
N GLU A 598 -20.18 17.08 17.76
CA GLU A 598 -20.18 18.53 17.87
C GLU A 598 -21.37 19.08 18.67
N SER A 599 -21.17 20.24 19.31
CA SER A 599 -22.20 20.97 20.05
C SER A 599 -22.86 22.08 19.21
N GLY A 600 -24.11 22.45 19.53
CA GLY A 600 -24.90 23.47 18.83
C GLY A 600 -26.04 22.89 17.98
N THR A 601 -26.57 23.69 17.04
CA THR A 601 -27.61 23.24 16.09
C THR A 601 -27.01 22.29 15.04
N LEU A 602 -27.85 21.58 14.28
CA LEU A 602 -27.37 20.72 13.16
C LEU A 602 -26.54 21.52 12.15
N THR A 603 -26.93 22.77 11.87
CA THR A 603 -26.22 23.68 10.97
C THR A 603 -24.84 24.04 11.52
N ASP A 604 -24.72 24.28 12.83
CA ASP A 604 -23.44 24.63 13.47
C ASP A 604 -22.51 23.41 13.56
N ARG A 605 -23.05 22.25 13.93
CA ARG A 605 -22.33 20.97 13.94
C ARG A 605 -21.74 20.65 12.58
N PHE A 606 -22.54 20.81 11.51
CA PHE A 606 -22.06 20.67 10.14
C PHE A 606 -20.95 21.68 9.83
N LYS A 607 -21.17 22.98 10.07
CA LYS A 607 -20.19 24.07 9.86
C LYS A 607 -18.89 23.89 10.65
N LYS A 608 -18.92 23.25 11.83
CA LYS A 608 -17.72 22.86 12.59
C LYS A 608 -17.04 21.65 11.95
N SER A 609 -17.79 20.59 11.67
CA SER A 609 -17.26 19.33 11.12
C SER A 609 -16.59 19.44 9.74
N ILE A 610 -16.88 20.49 8.96
CA ILE A 610 -16.20 20.78 7.68
C ILE A 610 -14.88 21.56 7.84
N ARG A 611 -14.64 22.22 8.97
CA ARG A 611 -13.48 23.12 9.16
C ARG A 611 -12.21 22.32 9.51
N PRO A 612 -11.02 22.77 9.05
CA PRO A 612 -9.76 22.24 9.54
C PRO A 612 -9.64 22.44 11.06
N LEU A 613 -9.20 21.41 11.77
CA LEU A 613 -8.85 21.52 13.20
C LEU A 613 -7.54 22.29 13.36
N ASN A 614 -7.35 23.00 14.47
CA ASN A 614 -6.09 23.75 14.74
C ASN A 614 -4.84 22.85 14.57
N SER A 615 -4.93 21.59 14.99
CA SER A 615 -3.88 20.57 14.86
C SER A 615 -3.56 20.11 13.42
N TRP A 616 -4.26 20.63 12.40
CA TRP A 616 -3.91 20.47 10.99
C TRP A 616 -2.71 21.35 10.59
N ARG A 617 -2.63 22.58 11.14
CA ARG A 617 -1.60 23.57 10.75
C ARG A 617 -0.37 23.60 11.66
N THR A 618 -0.45 23.01 12.86
CA THR A 618 0.66 23.00 13.84
C THR A 618 1.80 22.04 13.51
N ALA A 619 1.75 21.31 12.39
CA ALA A 619 2.93 20.64 11.84
C ALA A 619 3.96 21.64 11.28
N ASN A 620 3.54 22.88 11.00
CA ASN A 620 4.43 23.99 10.67
C ASN A 620 5.17 24.45 11.94
N GLY A 621 6.36 23.91 12.18
CA GLY A 621 7.24 24.36 13.25
C GLY A 621 7.62 25.84 13.08
N GLN A 622 7.28 26.66 14.07
CA GLN A 622 7.84 27.99 14.38
C GLN A 622 8.27 28.82 13.16
N ARG A 623 7.31 29.18 12.30
CA ARG A 623 7.30 30.50 11.66
C ARG A 623 6.43 31.39 12.54
N ASP A 624 6.90 32.59 12.85
CA ASP A 624 6.22 33.48 13.80
C ASP A 624 4.82 33.88 13.30
N ILE A 625 3.80 33.24 13.88
CA ILE A 625 2.42 33.70 13.86
C ILE A 625 2.22 34.34 15.24
N SER A 626 2.16 35.67 15.25
CA SER A 626 1.79 36.45 16.44
C SER A 626 0.47 35.93 16.99
N SER A 627 0.45 35.58 18.28
CA SER A 627 -0.65 34.85 18.92
C SER A 627 -1.87 35.74 19.24
N GLU A 628 -2.50 36.30 18.21
CA GLU A 628 -3.86 36.84 18.28
C GLU A 628 -4.89 35.74 17.96
N VAL A 629 -4.86 34.68 18.76
CA VAL A 629 -6.01 33.79 18.95
C VAL A 629 -6.61 34.15 20.30
N ILE A 630 -7.72 34.90 20.29
CA ILE A 630 -8.45 35.25 21.50
C ILE A 630 -9.22 34.01 21.95
N ASP A 631 -8.61 33.20 22.81
CA ASP A 631 -9.30 32.13 23.53
C ASP A 631 -10.29 32.74 24.52
N VAL A 632 -11.58 32.64 24.22
CA VAL A 632 -12.67 33.08 25.10
C VAL A 632 -13.12 31.89 25.97
N PRO A 633 -12.83 31.88 27.29
CA PRO A 633 -13.33 30.84 28.19
C PRO A 633 -14.84 31.01 28.41
N TYR A 634 -15.63 30.09 27.86
CA TYR A 634 -17.09 30.19 27.82
C TYR A 634 -17.78 29.85 29.15
N THR A 635 -17.77 30.79 30.09
CA THR A 635 -18.76 30.89 31.18
C THR A 635 -19.06 32.36 31.47
N VAL A 636 -20.12 32.89 30.90
CA VAL A 636 -20.63 34.24 31.17
C VAL A 636 -22.04 34.15 31.72
N ASN A 637 -22.22 34.49 33.00
CA ASN A 637 -23.51 34.91 33.52
C ASN A 637 -23.66 36.39 33.12
N LEU A 638 -24.60 36.67 32.21
CA LEU A 638 -24.90 38.04 31.80
C LEU A 638 -25.55 38.81 32.95
N THR A 639 -25.16 40.08 33.12
CA THR A 639 -25.81 41.04 34.04
C THR A 639 -26.16 42.32 33.27
N GLU A 640 -27.11 43.10 33.79
CA GLU A 640 -27.77 44.18 33.02
C GLU A 640 -26.87 45.38 32.64
N GLN A 641 -25.59 45.38 33.02
CA GLN A 641 -24.66 46.49 32.75
C GLN A 641 -24.15 46.54 31.30
N ASP A 642 -24.29 45.45 30.53
CA ASP A 642 -23.84 45.38 29.13
C ASP A 642 -24.70 46.21 28.13
N PHE A 643 -25.78 46.87 28.59
CA PHE A 643 -26.79 47.52 27.73
C PHE A 643 -26.72 49.06 27.66
N ILE A 644 -25.75 49.73 28.28
CA ILE A 644 -25.57 51.18 28.17
C ILE A 644 -24.34 51.50 27.32
N GLY A 645 -24.57 51.91 26.07
CA GLY A 645 -23.51 52.24 25.12
C GLY A 645 -22.81 53.57 25.39
N GLN A 646 -21.55 53.68 24.97
CA GLN A 646 -20.79 54.94 24.95
C GLN A 646 -20.80 55.58 23.56
N GLU A 647 -20.68 56.91 23.54
CA GLU A 647 -20.81 57.74 22.34
C GLU A 647 -19.54 57.76 21.47
N TRP A 648 -19.71 58.00 20.18
CA TRP A 648 -18.61 58.13 19.22
C TRP A 648 -17.97 59.52 19.29
N LEU A 649 -16.70 59.59 19.68
CA LEU A 649 -15.88 60.80 19.50
C LEU A 649 -15.29 60.85 18.09
N SER A 650 -15.81 61.76 17.26
CA SER A 650 -15.21 62.15 15.99
C SER A 650 -14.12 63.20 16.19
N SER A 651 -12.92 62.96 15.67
CA SER A 651 -11.86 63.97 15.56
C SER A 651 -11.33 64.03 14.13
N ASP A 652 -11.48 65.17 13.46
CA ASP A 652 -11.08 65.40 12.08
C ASP A 652 -10.08 66.57 12.00
N SER A 653 -9.36 66.68 10.88
CA SER A 653 -8.61 67.84 10.39
C SER A 653 -7.27 68.27 11.08
N SER A 654 -6.18 67.97 10.37
CA SER A 654 -5.25 68.96 9.77
C SER A 654 -4.01 69.52 10.50
N THR A 655 -3.03 69.90 9.67
CA THR A 655 -1.76 70.62 9.90
C THR A 655 -0.65 69.86 10.67
N VAL A 656 0.64 69.96 10.30
CA VAL A 656 1.32 70.71 9.21
C VAL A 656 1.98 69.73 8.23
#